data_AF-A0A367K4A1-F1
#
_entry.id   AF-A0A367K4A1-F1
#
_cell.length_a   1.000
_cell.length_b   1.000
_cell.length_c   1.000
_cell.angle_alpha   90.00
_cell.angle_beta   90.00
_cell.angle_gamma   90.00
#
_symmetry.space_group_name_H-M   'P 1'
#
loop_
_entity.id
_entity.type
_entity.pdbx_description
1 polymer ?
#
loop_
_entity_poly.entity_id
_entity_poly.type
_entity_poly.pdbx_seq_one_letter_code
_entity_poly.pdbx_strand_id
1 'polypeptide(L)'
;MQSSIIDLTDLVNDSVTEDIVEALRQRYLHDSTYTSIGPSILVSLNPYKSINNENNKAAYLLEYKDTQSAKLNKWREPHLYQLINHIYLHMRRTRVSQSILFSGESGSGKTKEFQSSVDYLITLSSHRKPSKLQPSILHAQAIIHAFTHAKTAIHDDSSRSCLYFEMHFTEKGRFTGAKLLPYALEKHRVTHADPNERNFHIFYFLLSGASHEERSRLELSDWSSYQYLSRTATSRASSIDDAQGEVELKAALKAMIPEKQRIGQIYQVLAAILHLGNIQFAEDPNNAQDAAVIKNTDTLHTVADLLGVDPNAIANTLTYKSKLIKRDITTLFLNPEQASHQRDKLAESLYCLLYTWIIEQLNDKLAPKNSHCFISLLDMPGWSSQTGYSGFDQFTFHYIQETMHNYMFSTLFDQSCYQEQGIGVQFDKPISNSIMDIYVHPSKGLWSIMNAQASRPQQRYDDDQTIVHNFISANKTALNDQTLSLKKEDTGLQVFTIQHYWGPVTYSPYNFSERNQDYLLNDFISLFKGNAYNPPSANGLVASLFDDSIIGQDDGTRSRVNSPYQAIKPLRPPTIATGESHQAASLNQDHKPTDVKSALSVSLQPDAPTIGHILTTGVFDLTNALSHTLSWYVICMRPNELFLPNSCDMKKLSSQVILFKLQALIKRMKAGYHTISFTFDEFWERYYISLPVTVNTMIDPALSAKEKCCFVSQALGWDEAMMTIGESKVFLSNNAFRVLEDDLKSLEKNESKKAKLSSKGQRPFDMYSFNDDLASTAMSEDDYMEEAGLHGYTGSDLMSQATLDNRNNYAFGNNSTHDMKSDTEKKANMLPGADPQKEIDDEPMSNIRKKWLLFVWILTWWAPSLFLHHCGGMSRKDVRLAWREKVALCILIFLLSAAMVVFIVFFGPLICPHQDVYSVSELQAKSTKDNAYVAIRGEVFDLTKFAPHHWASEVIPDNVIFEYAGKDATNLFPVQVSALCDGITGRIPEEIVLDFQTNLTDKNAAYHDFRFFTNDYRPDWYFEQMVYLRKNYRLGFMGYEPSDILRQATNVVSVGEINTHRSWAILHGDVYDLTYYLMGGRAPRAPEGLSPPANLDLNFMDNSIVELFRQLAGTDISKHFDALPISGELRARQLVCLRNLFFVGKLDTRRSVQCLFSEYFLLIITGKKPRIYVDIPNAP
;
A
#
# COMPACT_ATOMS: atom_id res chain seq x y z
N MET A 1 -20.38 6.75 55.13
CA MET A 1 -19.40 6.63 54.03
C MET A 1 -19.63 5.27 53.39
N GLN A 2 -20.35 5.24 52.26
CA GLN A 2 -20.25 4.09 51.36
C GLN A 2 -18.94 4.25 50.59
N SER A 3 -18.25 3.16 50.32
CA SER A 3 -17.08 3.16 49.41
C SER A 3 -17.54 3.53 48.01
N SER A 4 -16.86 4.50 47.37
CA SER A 4 -17.05 4.78 45.96
C SER A 4 -16.77 3.53 45.14
N ILE A 5 -17.78 3.05 44.41
CA ILE A 5 -17.65 1.90 43.53
C ILE A 5 -16.49 2.15 42.54
N ILE A 6 -15.68 1.12 42.26
CA ILE A 6 -14.52 1.22 41.35
C ILE A 6 -14.79 0.53 40.02
N ASP A 7 -15.50 -0.59 40.03
CA ASP A 7 -15.99 -1.27 38.84
C ASP A 7 -17.52 -1.26 38.83
N LEU A 8 -18.14 -0.89 37.70
CA LEU A 8 -19.59 -0.91 37.58
C LEU A 8 -20.17 -2.33 37.56
N THR A 9 -19.33 -3.38 37.49
CA THR A 9 -19.76 -4.76 37.81
C THR A 9 -20.11 -4.97 39.28
N ASP A 10 -19.65 -4.12 40.21
CA ASP A 10 -19.95 -4.26 41.64
C ASP A 10 -21.34 -3.72 42.05
N LEU A 11 -22.03 -3.05 41.11
CA LEU A 11 -23.43 -2.63 41.29
C LEU A 11 -24.34 -3.83 41.51
N VAL A 12 -25.48 -3.64 42.20
CA VAL A 12 -26.49 -4.70 42.39
C VAL A 12 -27.06 -5.16 41.03
N ASN A 13 -27.54 -6.40 40.94
CA ASN A 13 -28.21 -6.87 39.72
C ASN A 13 -29.52 -6.11 39.46
N ASP A 14 -29.77 -5.83 38.19
CA ASP A 14 -30.78 -4.89 37.69
C ASP A 14 -30.63 -3.43 38.14
N SER A 15 -29.39 -2.99 38.42
CA SER A 15 -29.01 -1.58 38.52
C SER A 15 -29.60 -0.74 37.37
N VAL A 16 -30.30 0.33 37.72
CA VAL A 16 -30.96 1.27 36.82
C VAL A 16 -29.91 2.22 36.22
N THR A 17 -30.22 2.87 35.09
CA THR A 17 -29.41 3.95 34.51
C THR A 17 -29.00 5.00 35.54
N GLU A 18 -29.89 5.29 36.51
CA GLU A 18 -29.66 6.28 37.58
C GLU A 18 -28.53 5.85 38.53
N ASP A 19 -28.42 4.57 38.88
CA ASP A 19 -27.34 4.05 39.74
C ASP A 19 -25.97 4.20 39.07
N ILE A 20 -25.90 3.89 37.77
CA ILE A 20 -24.69 4.02 36.95
C ILE A 20 -24.27 5.49 36.84
N VAL A 21 -25.24 6.38 36.58
CA VAL A 21 -25.01 7.83 36.50
C VAL A 21 -24.53 8.39 37.84
N GLU A 22 -25.13 7.98 38.95
CA GLU A 22 -24.75 8.47 40.27
C GLU A 22 -23.37 7.95 40.70
N ALA A 23 -23.03 6.69 40.43
CA ALA A 23 -21.69 6.15 40.67
C ALA A 23 -20.61 6.93 39.89
N LEU A 24 -20.83 7.14 38.58
CA LEU A 24 -19.94 7.93 37.73
C LEU A 24 -19.82 9.39 38.21
N ARG A 25 -20.95 10.02 38.57
CA ARG A 25 -20.99 11.40 39.09
C ARG A 25 -20.25 11.53 40.41
N GLN A 26 -20.44 10.60 41.34
CA GLN A 26 -19.76 10.63 42.64
C GLN A 26 -18.25 10.49 42.48
N ARG A 27 -17.76 9.58 41.62
CA ARG A 27 -16.31 9.47 41.33
C ARG A 27 -15.74 10.76 40.74
N TYR A 28 -16.40 11.33 39.74
CA TYR A 28 -15.98 12.58 39.10
C TYR A 28 -15.92 13.76 40.07
N LEU A 29 -16.89 13.87 40.99
CA LEU A 29 -16.90 14.92 42.02
C LEU A 29 -15.82 14.74 43.12
N HIS A 30 -15.17 13.58 43.18
CA HIS A 30 -13.98 13.32 44.01
C HIS A 30 -12.69 13.27 43.17
N ASP A 31 -12.67 13.93 42.00
CA ASP A 31 -11.55 13.98 41.05
C ASP A 31 -11.09 12.63 40.47
N SER A 32 -11.88 11.56 40.65
CA SER A 32 -11.65 10.25 40.02
C SER A 32 -12.36 10.19 38.66
N THR A 33 -11.63 10.50 37.60
CA THR A 33 -12.15 10.56 36.21
C THR A 33 -12.43 9.18 35.59
N TYR A 34 -11.78 8.13 36.07
CA TYR A 34 -11.81 6.79 35.48
C TYR A 34 -12.66 5.81 36.30
N THR A 35 -13.34 4.88 35.63
CA THR A 35 -14.15 3.80 36.25
C THR A 35 -14.09 2.55 35.38
N SER A 36 -13.95 1.36 35.96
CA SER A 36 -13.92 0.10 35.21
C SER A 36 -15.32 -0.40 34.85
N ILE A 37 -15.39 -1.21 33.78
CA ILE A 37 -16.52 -2.12 33.51
C ILE A 37 -15.93 -3.49 33.21
N GLY A 38 -15.66 -4.27 34.26
CA GLY A 38 -14.97 -5.54 34.19
C GLY A 38 -13.52 -5.41 33.66
N PRO A 39 -12.96 -6.51 33.11
CA PRO A 39 -11.52 -6.59 32.86
C PRO A 39 -11.00 -5.82 31.64
N SER A 40 -11.84 -5.47 30.66
CA SER A 40 -11.40 -4.98 29.34
C SER A 40 -12.03 -3.66 28.85
N ILE A 41 -12.92 -3.05 29.64
CA ILE A 41 -13.56 -1.76 29.33
C ILE A 41 -13.24 -0.75 30.44
N LEU A 42 -12.80 0.45 30.04
CA LEU A 42 -12.58 1.60 30.93
C LEU A 42 -13.46 2.76 30.50
N VAL A 43 -14.21 3.36 31.42
CA VAL A 43 -14.90 4.65 31.23
C VAL A 43 -13.97 5.77 31.70
N SER A 44 -13.78 6.80 30.88
CA SER A 44 -13.11 8.05 31.25
C SER A 44 -14.06 9.24 31.08
N LEU A 45 -14.13 10.09 32.10
CA LEU A 45 -14.85 11.36 32.09
C LEU A 45 -13.87 12.52 31.93
N ASN A 46 -14.02 13.30 30.85
CA ASN A 46 -13.12 14.43 30.57
C ASN A 46 -13.10 15.43 31.75
N PRO A 47 -11.96 15.64 32.44
CA PRO A 47 -11.90 16.53 33.60
C PRO A 47 -12.04 18.02 33.26
N TYR A 48 -11.85 18.40 31.98
CA TYR A 48 -11.74 19.79 31.52
C TYR A 48 -10.73 20.66 32.31
N LYS A 49 -9.76 20.02 32.98
CA LYS A 49 -8.60 20.64 33.66
C LYS A 49 -7.36 19.78 33.44
N SER A 50 -6.17 20.39 33.51
CA SER A 50 -4.91 19.65 33.45
C SER A 50 -4.72 18.81 34.72
N ILE A 51 -4.52 17.50 34.56
CA ILE A 51 -4.18 16.58 35.66
C ILE A 51 -2.69 16.27 35.57
N ASN A 52 -1.95 16.44 36.69
CA ASN A 52 -0.54 16.10 36.76
C ASN A 52 -0.33 14.58 36.86
N ASN A 53 -0.32 13.92 35.71
CA ASN A 53 -0.28 12.47 35.61
C ASN A 53 1.08 11.83 35.95
N GLU A 54 2.18 12.57 36.08
CA GLU A 54 3.53 11.97 36.30
C GLU A 54 3.63 11.19 37.62
N ASN A 55 2.98 11.66 38.70
CA ASN A 55 2.91 10.91 39.96
C ASN A 55 2.12 9.60 39.80
N ASN A 56 1.02 9.62 39.04
CA ASN A 56 0.23 8.43 38.74
C ASN A 56 1.03 7.46 37.86
N LYS A 57 1.68 7.97 36.80
CA LYS A 57 2.54 7.25 35.87
C LYS A 57 3.63 6.47 36.60
N ALA A 58 4.33 7.11 37.56
CA ALA A 58 5.29 6.44 38.43
C ALA A 58 4.64 5.38 39.34
N ALA A 59 3.46 5.65 39.90
CA ALA A 59 2.74 4.74 40.80
C ALA A 59 2.23 3.46 40.11
N TYR A 60 1.70 3.55 38.89
CA TYR A 60 1.29 2.38 38.09
C TYR A 60 2.49 1.65 37.48
N LEU A 61 3.60 2.35 37.19
CA LEU A 61 4.86 1.72 36.78
C LEU A 61 5.51 0.90 37.90
N LEU A 62 5.31 1.29 39.16
CA LEU A 62 5.67 0.47 40.33
C LEU A 62 4.72 -0.72 40.50
N GLU A 63 3.42 -0.53 40.31
CA GLU A 63 2.43 -1.60 40.40
C GLU A 63 2.66 -2.72 39.35
N TYR A 64 3.03 -2.39 38.11
CA TYR A 64 3.41 -3.38 37.08
C TYR A 64 4.62 -4.26 37.47
N LYS A 65 5.49 -3.75 38.33
CA LYS A 65 6.72 -4.41 38.83
C LYS A 65 6.50 -5.17 40.14
N ASP A 66 5.39 -4.89 40.84
CA ASP A 66 4.97 -5.64 42.01
C ASP A 66 4.22 -6.91 41.61
N THR A 67 4.50 -7.98 42.33
CA THR A 67 3.90 -9.32 42.13
C THR A 67 2.95 -9.69 43.27
N GLN A 68 2.81 -8.83 44.29
CA GLN A 68 1.95 -9.09 45.46
C GLN A 68 0.58 -8.41 45.36
N SER A 69 0.47 -7.26 44.67
CA SER A 69 -0.77 -6.48 44.55
C SER A 69 -1.96 -7.31 44.04
N ALA A 70 -1.77 -8.14 43.00
CA ALA A 70 -2.82 -9.01 42.46
C ALA A 70 -3.23 -10.11 43.45
N LYS A 71 -2.26 -10.79 44.07
CA LYS A 71 -2.49 -11.89 45.04
C LYS A 71 -3.13 -11.43 46.35
N LEU A 72 -2.93 -10.17 46.73
CA LEU A 72 -3.58 -9.51 47.86
C LEU A 72 -4.92 -8.84 47.50
N ASN A 73 -5.32 -8.87 46.21
CA ASN A 73 -6.41 -8.08 45.63
C ASN A 73 -6.34 -6.56 45.97
N LYS A 74 -5.12 -6.04 46.19
CA LYS A 74 -4.84 -4.65 46.58
C LYS A 74 -4.52 -3.80 45.36
N TRP A 75 -5.54 -3.67 44.52
CA TRP A 75 -5.48 -2.83 43.35
C TRP A 75 -5.46 -1.34 43.71
N ARG A 76 -4.86 -0.54 42.82
CA ARG A 76 -5.06 0.91 42.79
C ARG A 76 -6.43 1.23 42.19
N GLU A 77 -6.86 2.49 42.32
CA GLU A 77 -8.04 3.00 41.60
C GLU A 77 -7.95 2.72 40.08
N PRO A 78 -9.09 2.56 39.39
CA PRO A 78 -9.15 2.51 37.94
C PRO A 78 -8.37 3.65 37.29
N HIS A 79 -7.56 3.33 36.27
CA HIS A 79 -6.81 4.33 35.51
C HIS A 79 -6.40 3.78 34.14
N LEU A 80 -6.26 4.65 33.13
CA LEU A 80 -5.77 4.27 31.80
C LEU A 80 -4.44 3.47 31.87
N TYR A 81 -3.51 3.92 32.71
CA TYR A 81 -2.23 3.25 32.93
C TYR A 81 -2.36 1.83 33.54
N GLN A 82 -3.43 1.55 34.28
CA GLN A 82 -3.71 0.20 34.79
C GLN A 82 -4.20 -0.73 33.67
N LEU A 83 -5.10 -0.24 32.81
CA LEU A 83 -5.53 -0.96 31.60
C LEU A 83 -4.33 -1.28 30.70
N ILE A 84 -3.44 -0.30 30.46
CA ILE A 84 -2.24 -0.49 29.65
C ILE A 84 -1.24 -1.46 30.31
N ASN A 85 -1.12 -1.47 31.65
CA ASN A 85 -0.33 -2.47 32.37
C ASN A 85 -0.82 -3.90 32.05
N HIS A 86 -2.13 -4.11 31.92
CA HIS A 86 -2.70 -5.40 31.52
C HIS A 86 -2.44 -5.71 30.06
N ILE A 87 -2.76 -4.79 29.13
CA ILE A 87 -2.52 -4.92 27.68
C ILE A 87 -1.06 -5.31 27.39
N TYR A 88 -0.10 -4.59 27.99
CA TYR A 88 1.33 -4.82 27.82
C TYR A 88 1.84 -6.07 28.55
N LEU A 89 1.16 -6.53 29.62
CA LEU A 89 1.44 -7.84 30.22
C LEU A 89 0.97 -8.97 29.31
N HIS A 90 -0.26 -8.91 28.80
CA HIS A 90 -0.83 -9.88 27.86
C HIS A 90 0.09 -10.03 26.65
N MET A 91 0.35 -8.95 25.89
CA MET A 91 1.23 -8.99 24.71
C MET A 91 2.57 -9.70 25.00
N ARG A 92 3.22 -9.39 26.12
CA ARG A 92 4.54 -9.97 26.46
C ARG A 92 4.48 -11.42 26.93
N ARG A 93 3.35 -11.88 27.48
CA ARG A 93 3.20 -13.23 28.03
C ARG A 93 2.52 -14.21 27.08
N THR A 94 1.65 -13.73 26.21
CA THR A 94 0.92 -14.54 25.21
C THR A 94 1.51 -14.45 23.81
N ARG A 95 2.32 -13.42 23.52
CA ARG A 95 2.79 -13.03 22.17
C ARG A 95 1.68 -12.60 21.20
N VAL A 96 0.44 -12.46 21.67
CA VAL A 96 -0.70 -12.01 20.86
C VAL A 96 -0.69 -10.49 20.75
N SER A 97 -0.85 -9.95 19.54
CA SER A 97 -1.03 -8.52 19.33
C SER A 97 -2.32 -8.01 20.00
N GLN A 98 -2.32 -6.75 20.42
CA GLN A 98 -3.42 -6.14 21.17
C GLN A 98 -3.97 -4.94 20.40
N SER A 99 -5.21 -4.54 20.66
CA SER A 99 -5.77 -3.29 20.14
C SER A 99 -6.53 -2.49 21.21
N ILE A 100 -6.47 -1.15 21.09
CA ILE A 100 -7.17 -0.20 21.97
C ILE A 100 -8.08 0.68 21.12
N LEU A 101 -9.40 0.59 21.34
CA LEU A 101 -10.39 1.38 20.62
C LEU A 101 -10.92 2.51 21.52
N PHE A 102 -10.68 3.76 21.12
CA PHE A 102 -11.19 4.95 21.82
C PHE A 102 -12.54 5.36 21.21
N SER A 103 -13.61 5.33 22.01
CA SER A 103 -14.98 5.63 21.57
C SER A 103 -15.58 6.79 22.35
N GLY A 104 -16.26 7.72 21.68
CA GLY A 104 -16.86 8.90 22.34
C GLY A 104 -17.13 10.08 21.41
N GLU A 105 -18.03 10.94 21.88
CA GLU A 105 -18.45 12.20 21.25
C GLU A 105 -17.25 13.14 20.96
N SER A 106 -17.41 14.13 20.09
CA SER A 106 -16.41 15.21 19.96
C SER A 106 -16.20 15.93 21.29
N GLY A 107 -14.95 16.29 21.64
CA GLY A 107 -14.59 16.89 22.94
C GLY A 107 -14.60 15.95 24.16
N SER A 108 -14.87 14.65 23.99
CA SER A 108 -14.89 13.67 25.10
C SER A 108 -13.52 13.25 25.66
N GLY A 109 -12.41 13.64 25.01
CA GLY A 109 -11.04 13.37 25.50
C GLY A 109 -10.27 12.25 24.77
N LYS A 110 -10.89 11.49 23.85
CA LYS A 110 -10.29 10.36 23.09
C LYS A 110 -8.81 10.55 22.72
N THR A 111 -8.48 11.60 21.97
CA THR A 111 -7.12 11.86 21.49
C THR A 111 -6.12 12.10 22.64
N LYS A 112 -6.58 12.60 23.79
CA LYS A 112 -5.72 12.77 24.98
C LYS A 112 -5.46 11.45 25.69
N GLU A 113 -6.44 10.55 25.74
CA GLU A 113 -6.24 9.18 26.23
C GLU A 113 -5.33 8.38 25.28
N PHE A 114 -5.49 8.54 23.97
CA PHE A 114 -4.59 8.00 22.94
C PHE A 114 -3.14 8.49 23.11
N GLN A 115 -2.91 9.81 23.20
CA GLN A 115 -1.59 10.39 23.46
C GLN A 115 -0.97 9.85 24.76
N SER A 116 -1.74 9.83 25.84
CA SER A 116 -1.31 9.33 27.16
C SER A 116 -1.01 7.83 27.13
N SER A 117 -1.68 7.07 26.25
CA SER A 117 -1.42 5.65 26.06
C SER A 117 -0.09 5.40 25.38
N VAL A 118 0.22 6.15 24.33
CA VAL A 118 1.50 6.03 23.59
C VAL A 118 2.68 6.40 24.49
N ASP A 119 2.62 7.53 25.20
CA ASP A 119 3.66 7.94 26.16
C ASP A 119 3.89 6.87 27.26
N TYR A 120 2.82 6.31 27.82
CA TYR A 120 2.96 5.28 28.86
C TYR A 120 3.47 3.94 28.31
N LEU A 121 3.08 3.53 27.10
CA LEU A 121 3.62 2.35 26.42
C LEU A 121 5.12 2.50 26.12
N ILE A 122 5.58 3.68 25.69
CA ILE A 122 7.02 3.96 25.51
C ILE A 122 7.74 3.93 26.87
N THR A 123 7.12 4.43 27.93
CA THR A 123 7.67 4.42 29.30
C THR A 123 7.81 2.99 29.84
N LEU A 124 6.82 2.12 29.64
CA LEU A 124 6.82 0.70 30.04
C LEU A 124 7.86 -0.16 29.29
N SER A 125 8.13 0.18 28.03
CA SER A 125 9.04 -0.57 27.15
C SER A 125 10.48 -0.04 27.14
N SER A 126 10.74 1.11 27.77
CA SER A 126 12.07 1.69 27.92
C SER A 126 12.85 1.06 29.07
N HIS A 127 14.16 0.83 28.88
CA HIS A 127 15.02 0.20 29.89
C HIS A 127 16.29 1.03 30.12
N ARG A 128 16.36 1.70 31.28
CA ARG A 128 17.42 2.61 31.79
C ARG A 128 17.71 3.89 30.98
N LYS A 129 17.56 3.89 29.66
CA LYS A 129 17.69 5.07 28.81
C LYS A 129 16.48 5.17 27.87
N PRO A 130 15.99 6.38 27.55
CA PRO A 130 14.96 6.55 26.52
C PRO A 130 15.51 6.05 25.17
N SER A 131 14.65 5.44 24.36
CA SER A 131 15.07 5.00 23.02
C SER A 131 15.29 6.21 22.12
N LYS A 132 16.19 6.11 21.12
CA LYS A 132 16.35 7.17 20.10
C LYS A 132 15.06 7.42 19.29
N LEU A 133 14.12 6.47 19.32
CA LEU A 133 12.83 6.55 18.65
C LEU A 133 11.76 7.27 19.49
N GLN A 134 11.86 7.29 20.82
CA GLN A 134 10.86 7.91 21.70
C GLN A 134 10.55 9.38 21.33
N PRO A 135 11.53 10.29 21.17
CA PRO A 135 11.24 11.66 20.72
C PRO A 135 10.65 11.69 19.30
N SER A 136 11.09 10.79 18.42
CA SER A 136 10.62 10.74 17.02
C SER A 136 9.12 10.41 16.92
N ILE A 137 8.58 9.63 17.85
CA ILE A 137 7.13 9.32 17.92
C ILE A 137 6.34 10.55 18.35
N LEU A 138 6.80 11.26 19.39
CA LEU A 138 6.14 12.47 19.89
C LEU A 138 6.17 13.59 18.83
N HIS A 139 7.28 13.73 18.11
CA HIS A 139 7.38 14.63 16.96
C HIS A 139 6.43 14.22 15.81
N ALA A 140 6.31 12.92 15.50
CA ALA A 140 5.34 12.45 14.50
C ALA A 140 3.89 12.76 14.91
N GLN A 141 3.53 12.54 16.19
CA GLN A 141 2.21 12.90 16.71
C GLN A 141 1.94 14.40 16.57
N ALA A 142 2.89 15.28 16.91
CA ALA A 142 2.75 16.72 16.75
C ALA A 142 2.54 17.15 15.28
N ILE A 143 3.24 16.53 14.33
CA ILE A 143 3.07 16.77 12.89
C ILE A 143 1.68 16.33 12.42
N ILE A 144 1.24 15.11 12.75
CA ILE A 144 -0.10 14.62 12.40
C ILE A 144 -1.16 15.57 12.97
N HIS A 145 -1.02 15.99 14.23
CA HIS A 145 -1.95 16.88 14.91
C HIS A 145 -2.14 18.19 14.13
N ALA A 146 -1.05 18.89 13.77
CA ALA A 146 -1.12 20.14 13.02
C ALA A 146 -1.84 20.00 11.67
N PHE A 147 -1.65 18.85 10.98
CA PHE A 147 -2.21 18.59 9.65
C PHE A 147 -3.62 17.95 9.65
N THR A 148 -4.09 17.37 10.75
CA THR A 148 -5.41 16.70 10.79
C THR A 148 -6.39 17.26 11.82
N HIS A 149 -5.96 18.16 12.71
CA HIS A 149 -6.85 18.82 13.66
C HIS A 149 -7.31 20.20 13.19
N ALA A 150 -8.53 20.54 13.58
CA ALA A 150 -9.14 21.86 13.36
C ALA A 150 -10.06 22.22 14.54
N LYS A 151 -10.35 23.51 14.68
CA LYS A 151 -11.42 23.99 15.58
C LYS A 151 -12.78 23.73 14.95
N THR A 152 -13.65 23.03 15.67
CA THR A 152 -15.05 22.81 15.28
C THR A 152 -15.99 23.70 16.09
N ALA A 153 -17.28 23.71 15.75
CA ALA A 153 -18.32 24.38 16.52
C ALA A 153 -18.49 23.82 17.96
N ILE A 154 -17.90 22.66 18.26
CA ILE A 154 -17.99 21.96 19.55
C ILE A 154 -16.68 22.05 20.33
N HIS A 155 -15.53 21.82 19.68
CA HIS A 155 -14.25 21.81 20.37
C HIS A 155 -13.15 22.46 19.53
N ASP A 156 -12.36 23.33 20.17
CA ASP A 156 -11.26 24.07 19.56
C ASP A 156 -10.17 23.19 18.96
N ASP A 157 -10.08 21.93 19.39
CA ASP A 157 -9.11 20.96 18.92
C ASP A 157 -9.78 19.62 18.59
N SER A 158 -10.11 19.40 17.32
CA SER A 158 -10.89 18.24 16.86
C SER A 158 -10.18 17.53 15.71
N SER A 159 -9.87 16.24 15.87
CA SER A 159 -9.35 15.37 14.82
C SER A 159 -10.35 15.24 13.67
N ARG A 160 -9.91 15.48 12.43
CA ARG A 160 -10.68 15.39 11.16
C ARG A 160 -10.10 14.34 10.19
N SER A 161 -9.45 13.33 10.75
CA SER A 161 -9.04 12.08 10.10
C SER A 161 -9.05 10.98 11.16
N CYS A 162 -9.31 9.73 10.75
CA CYS A 162 -9.17 8.56 11.59
C CYS A 162 -7.71 8.08 11.56
N LEU A 163 -7.11 7.79 12.71
CA LEU A 163 -5.73 7.31 12.81
C LEU A 163 -5.70 5.94 13.49
N TYR A 164 -5.31 4.92 12.71
CA TYR A 164 -4.87 3.64 13.24
C TYR A 164 -3.35 3.70 13.42
N PHE A 165 -2.89 3.45 14.63
CA PHE A 165 -1.50 3.64 15.05
C PHE A 165 -0.97 2.35 15.67
N GLU A 166 -0.05 1.67 14.99
CA GLU A 166 0.54 0.43 15.49
C GLU A 166 1.87 0.71 16.19
N MET A 167 1.98 0.36 17.48
CA MET A 167 3.25 0.29 18.20
C MET A 167 3.81 -1.12 18.12
N HIS A 168 5.04 -1.27 17.63
CA HIS A 168 5.66 -2.57 17.39
C HIS A 168 6.71 -2.91 18.45
N PHE A 169 6.80 -4.19 18.79
CA PHE A 169 7.65 -4.69 19.85
C PHE A 169 8.38 -5.99 19.46
N THR A 170 9.57 -6.16 20.04
CA THR A 170 10.28 -7.46 20.12
C THR A 170 9.54 -8.44 21.02
N GLU A 171 9.80 -9.75 20.87
CA GLU A 171 9.27 -10.79 21.77
C GLU A 171 9.56 -10.53 23.26
N LYS A 172 10.72 -9.93 23.56
CA LYS A 172 11.13 -9.59 24.94
C LYS A 172 10.35 -8.37 25.50
N GLY A 173 9.57 -7.68 24.66
CA GLY A 173 8.72 -6.53 24.99
C GLY A 173 9.36 -5.15 24.76
N ARG A 174 10.60 -5.08 24.26
CA ARG A 174 11.23 -3.81 23.90
C ARG A 174 10.57 -3.24 22.65
N PHE A 175 10.23 -1.97 22.66
CA PHE A 175 9.68 -1.24 21.51
C PHE A 175 10.69 -1.16 20.35
N THR A 176 10.23 -1.40 19.12
CA THR A 176 11.06 -1.41 17.90
C THR A 176 10.76 -0.29 16.92
N GLY A 177 9.51 0.17 16.85
CA GLY A 177 9.05 1.14 15.84
C GLY A 177 7.54 1.37 15.92
N ALA A 178 7.04 2.28 15.09
CA ALA A 178 5.62 2.59 14.99
C ALA A 178 5.19 2.78 13.53
N LYS A 179 3.94 2.49 13.21
CA LYS A 179 3.38 2.57 11.86
C LYS A 179 2.07 3.35 11.88
N LEU A 180 1.97 4.33 10.98
CA LEU A 180 0.93 5.35 10.90
C LEU A 180 0.00 5.03 9.73
N LEU A 181 -1.28 4.82 10.03
CA LEU A 181 -2.28 4.39 9.06
C LEU A 181 -3.49 5.32 9.14
N PRO A 182 -3.47 6.46 8.41
CA PRO A 182 -4.57 7.42 8.38
C PRO A 182 -5.66 7.01 7.38
N TYR A 183 -6.91 7.23 7.78
CA TYR A 183 -8.10 6.98 6.99
C TYR A 183 -8.97 8.24 6.93
N ALA A 184 -9.63 8.45 5.78
CA ALA A 184 -10.67 9.47 5.59
C ALA A 184 -10.29 10.88 6.11
N LEU A 185 -9.29 11.52 5.50
CA LEU A 185 -9.00 12.94 5.76
C LEU A 185 -10.14 13.82 5.22
N GLU A 186 -10.67 14.74 6.03
CA GLU A 186 -11.65 15.76 5.63
C GLU A 186 -11.00 16.87 4.77
N LYS A 187 -10.43 16.49 3.61
CA LYS A 187 -9.66 17.42 2.76
C LYS A 187 -10.46 18.61 2.24
N HIS A 188 -11.79 18.50 2.13
CA HIS A 188 -12.67 19.59 1.72
C HIS A 188 -12.68 20.77 2.71
N ARG A 189 -12.31 20.55 3.98
CA ARG A 189 -12.10 21.62 4.97
C ARG A 189 -11.07 22.67 4.51
N VAL A 190 -10.11 22.27 3.66
CA VAL A 190 -9.11 23.16 3.07
C VAL A 190 -9.75 24.31 2.30
N THR A 191 -10.86 24.06 1.59
CA THR A 191 -11.54 25.04 0.71
C THR A 191 -12.85 25.56 1.29
N HIS A 192 -13.54 24.71 2.05
CA HIS A 192 -14.85 24.92 2.64
C HIS A 192 -14.92 24.32 4.05
N ALA A 193 -14.51 25.11 5.04
CA ALA A 193 -14.79 24.86 6.44
C ALA A 193 -16.13 25.49 6.85
N ASP A 194 -16.85 24.86 7.78
CA ASP A 194 -18.19 25.27 8.19
C ASP A 194 -18.22 26.62 8.95
N PRO A 195 -19.35 27.37 8.92
CA PRO A 195 -19.46 28.64 9.62
C PRO A 195 -19.22 28.51 11.14
N ASN A 196 -18.33 29.35 11.67
CA ASN A 196 -17.81 29.33 13.05
C ASN A 196 -16.80 28.21 13.39
N GLU A 197 -16.34 27.44 12.41
CA GLU A 197 -15.20 26.53 12.57
C GLU A 197 -13.89 27.19 12.10
N ARG A 198 -12.73 26.50 12.19
CA ARG A 198 -11.50 26.86 11.48
C ARG A 198 -11.16 25.85 10.38
N ASN A 199 -10.27 26.26 9.50
CA ASN A 199 -9.46 25.35 8.68
C ASN A 199 -8.47 24.55 9.57
N PHE A 200 -7.63 23.69 8.99
CA PHE A 200 -6.62 22.95 9.74
C PHE A 200 -5.61 23.86 10.46
N HIS A 201 -5.16 23.46 11.66
CA HIS A 201 -4.29 24.27 12.51
C HIS A 201 -2.98 24.70 11.81
N ILE A 202 -2.40 23.83 10.97
CA ILE A 202 -1.19 24.09 10.17
C ILE A 202 -1.18 25.45 9.45
N PHE A 203 -2.32 25.92 8.93
CA PHE A 203 -2.38 27.21 8.25
C PHE A 203 -2.23 28.40 9.21
N TYR A 204 -2.78 28.29 10.42
CA TYR A 204 -2.68 29.33 11.46
C TYR A 204 -1.31 29.28 12.14
N PHE A 205 -0.71 28.09 12.28
CA PHE A 205 0.66 27.90 12.75
C PHE A 205 1.66 28.57 11.79
N LEU A 206 1.57 28.29 10.49
CA LEU A 206 2.38 28.94 9.45
C LEU A 206 2.27 30.48 9.51
N LEU A 207 1.06 31.03 9.54
CA LEU A 207 0.88 32.48 9.55
C LEU A 207 1.36 33.13 10.86
N SER A 208 1.17 32.49 12.01
CA SER A 208 1.56 33.05 13.31
C SER A 208 3.07 32.99 13.57
N GLY A 209 3.73 31.87 13.27
CA GLY A 209 5.16 31.66 13.53
C GLY A 209 6.11 31.73 12.32
N ALA A 210 5.65 32.22 11.15
CA ALA A 210 6.57 32.63 10.08
C ALA A 210 7.35 33.90 10.47
N SER A 211 8.68 33.80 10.42
CA SER A 211 9.61 34.93 10.57
C SER A 211 9.45 35.97 9.47
N HIS A 212 10.04 37.16 9.63
CA HIS A 212 9.93 38.23 8.64
C HIS A 212 10.47 37.81 7.26
N GLU A 213 11.61 37.12 7.22
CA GLU A 213 12.20 36.57 5.99
C GLU A 213 11.30 35.49 5.35
N GLU A 214 10.73 34.58 6.14
CA GLU A 214 9.78 33.58 5.64
C GLU A 214 8.51 34.23 5.09
N ARG A 215 7.96 35.25 5.78
CA ARG A 215 6.78 36.00 5.32
C ARG A 215 7.04 36.73 4.01
N SER A 216 8.18 37.38 3.86
CA SER A 216 8.55 38.03 2.58
C SER A 216 8.78 37.02 1.46
N ARG A 217 9.40 35.88 1.73
CA ARG A 217 9.70 34.84 0.72
C ARG A 217 8.48 34.01 0.29
N LEU A 218 7.44 33.96 1.13
CA LEU A 218 6.19 33.22 0.88
C LEU A 218 4.99 34.16 0.61
N GLU A 219 5.25 35.47 0.53
CA GLU A 219 4.27 36.55 0.34
C GLU A 219 3.09 36.48 1.34
N LEU A 220 3.39 36.17 2.61
CA LEU A 220 2.38 35.90 3.63
C LEU A 220 1.77 37.19 4.21
N SER A 221 0.46 37.31 4.02
CA SER A 221 -0.41 38.34 4.60
C SER A 221 -1.07 37.86 5.90
N ASP A 222 -1.95 38.66 6.49
CA ASP A 222 -2.79 38.23 7.62
C ASP A 222 -3.83 37.17 7.20
N TRP A 223 -4.29 36.34 8.14
CA TRP A 223 -5.28 35.27 7.87
C TRP A 223 -6.57 35.80 7.23
N SER A 224 -6.98 37.03 7.58
CA SER A 224 -8.14 37.71 7.00
C SER A 224 -8.01 37.99 5.49
N SER A 225 -6.80 37.95 4.94
CA SER A 225 -6.50 38.19 3.52
C SER A 225 -6.63 36.94 2.64
N TYR A 226 -6.91 35.76 3.22
CA TYR A 226 -6.99 34.49 2.49
C TYR A 226 -8.40 33.92 2.47
N GLN A 227 -8.97 33.69 1.29
CA GLN A 227 -10.35 33.24 1.12
C GLN A 227 -10.68 31.93 1.88
N TYR A 228 -9.72 31.01 1.99
CA TYR A 228 -9.86 29.75 2.72
C TYR A 228 -9.78 29.89 4.26
N LEU A 229 -9.46 31.08 4.77
CA LEU A 229 -9.36 31.42 6.21
C LEU A 229 -10.26 32.60 6.64
N SER A 230 -10.65 33.48 5.70
CA SER A 230 -11.53 34.62 5.96
C SER A 230 -13.01 34.21 6.04
N ARG A 231 -13.41 33.17 5.29
CA ARG A 231 -14.73 32.51 5.40
C ARG A 231 -15.00 31.97 6.82
N THR A 232 -13.95 31.60 7.56
CA THR A 232 -14.00 31.06 8.93
C THR A 232 -13.91 32.14 10.01
N ALA A 233 -14.54 33.29 9.79
CA ALA A 233 -14.49 34.47 10.67
C ALA A 233 -15.14 34.25 12.06
N THR A 234 -14.45 33.52 12.95
CA THR A 234 -14.84 33.32 14.35
C THR A 234 -14.49 34.54 15.20
N SER A 235 -15.51 35.20 15.77
CA SER A 235 -15.35 36.31 16.72
C SER A 235 -14.76 35.91 18.09
N ARG A 236 -14.40 34.63 18.25
CA ARG A 236 -13.71 34.07 19.42
C ARG A 236 -12.40 33.47 18.96
N ALA A 237 -11.29 34.00 19.46
CA ALA A 237 -9.97 33.38 19.34
C ALA A 237 -10.02 31.91 19.79
N SER A 238 -9.10 31.09 19.28
CA SER A 238 -8.93 29.75 19.83
C SER A 238 -8.25 29.81 21.21
N SER A 239 -8.49 28.81 22.05
CA SER A 239 -7.68 28.53 23.23
C SER A 239 -6.29 27.97 22.90
N ILE A 240 -6.03 27.63 21.64
CA ILE A 240 -4.73 27.20 21.12
C ILE A 240 -3.84 28.42 20.87
N ASP A 241 -2.63 28.40 21.42
CA ASP A 241 -1.55 29.30 21.00
C ASP A 241 -0.94 28.79 19.70
N ASP A 242 -1.42 29.34 18.58
CA ASP A 242 -0.96 28.94 17.24
C ASP A 242 0.55 29.20 17.02
N ALA A 243 1.16 30.16 17.73
CA ALA A 243 2.57 30.51 17.59
C ALA A 243 3.48 29.53 18.36
N GLN A 244 3.08 29.12 19.56
CA GLN A 244 3.73 28.01 20.28
C GLN A 244 3.58 26.70 19.48
N GLY A 245 2.41 26.46 18.87
CA GLY A 245 2.17 25.33 17.98
C GLY A 245 3.16 25.26 16.81
N GLU A 246 3.46 26.39 16.17
CA GLU A 246 4.45 26.48 15.09
C GLU A 246 5.89 26.25 15.57
N VAL A 247 6.25 26.68 16.79
CA VAL A 247 7.57 26.40 17.38
C VAL A 247 7.76 24.89 17.60
N GLU A 248 6.74 24.21 18.13
CA GLU A 248 6.75 22.76 18.33
C GLU A 248 6.75 22.00 17.00
N LEU A 249 5.98 22.47 16.01
CA LEU A 249 5.95 21.90 14.66
C LEU A 249 7.30 22.07 13.93
N LYS A 250 7.91 23.26 13.94
CA LYS A 250 9.24 23.50 13.35
C LYS A 250 10.32 22.62 13.98
N ALA A 251 10.24 22.38 15.30
CA ALA A 251 11.12 21.43 15.98
C ALA A 251 10.86 19.98 15.53
N ALA A 252 9.59 19.56 15.43
CA ALA A 252 9.19 18.22 15.03
C ALA A 252 9.55 17.90 13.56
N LEU A 253 9.24 18.80 12.62
CA LEU A 253 9.59 18.65 11.19
C LEU A 253 11.10 18.52 11.02
N LYS A 254 11.88 19.37 11.69
CA LYS A 254 13.36 19.33 11.68
C LYS A 254 13.95 18.07 12.33
N ALA A 255 13.22 17.43 13.24
CA ALA A 255 13.64 16.16 13.85
C ALA A 255 13.26 14.94 12.99
N MET A 256 12.18 15.02 12.21
CA MET A 256 11.63 13.89 11.44
C MET A 256 12.08 13.87 9.97
N ILE A 257 12.10 15.02 9.30
CA ILE A 257 12.42 15.13 7.87
C ILE A 257 13.91 15.45 7.73
N PRO A 258 14.73 14.56 7.11
CA PRO A 258 16.18 14.72 7.10
C PRO A 258 16.66 15.84 6.16
N GLU A 259 15.94 16.09 5.06
CA GLU A 259 16.30 17.08 4.06
C GLU A 259 15.68 18.45 4.39
N LYS A 260 16.51 19.40 4.88
CA LYS A 260 16.07 20.74 5.27
C LYS A 260 15.33 21.52 4.16
N GLN A 261 15.69 21.28 2.90
CA GLN A 261 15.07 21.91 1.74
C GLN A 261 13.59 21.52 1.60
N ARG A 262 13.22 20.27 1.90
CA ARG A 262 11.83 19.79 1.89
C ARG A 262 10.96 20.55 2.88
N ILE A 263 11.47 20.88 4.07
CA ILE A 263 10.73 21.67 5.07
C ILE A 263 10.37 23.05 4.50
N GLY A 264 11.32 23.71 3.82
CA GLY A 264 11.06 24.96 3.12
C GLY A 264 10.00 24.82 2.01
N GLN A 265 9.96 23.68 1.32
CA GLN A 265 8.99 23.37 0.27
C GLN A 265 7.60 22.99 0.79
N ILE A 266 7.48 22.34 1.96
CA ILE A 266 6.20 22.09 2.63
C ILE A 266 5.47 23.42 2.88
N TYR A 267 6.18 24.41 3.41
CA TYR A 267 5.63 25.75 3.61
C TYR A 267 5.33 26.50 2.30
N GLN A 268 6.08 26.25 1.22
CA GLN A 268 5.72 26.77 -0.11
C GLN A 268 4.41 26.17 -0.63
N VAL A 269 4.16 24.87 -0.46
CA VAL A 269 2.89 24.24 -0.86
C VAL A 269 1.72 24.75 0.00
N LEU A 270 1.91 24.90 1.31
CA LEU A 270 0.90 25.47 2.20
C LEU A 270 0.57 26.93 1.87
N ALA A 271 1.60 27.76 1.60
CA ALA A 271 1.40 29.14 1.14
C ALA A 271 0.72 29.19 -0.23
N ALA A 272 1.10 28.34 -1.18
CA ALA A 272 0.46 28.23 -2.49
C ALA A 272 -1.01 27.82 -2.38
N ILE A 273 -1.38 26.94 -1.44
CA ILE A 273 -2.78 26.60 -1.16
C ILE A 273 -3.56 27.82 -0.67
N LEU A 274 -2.99 28.63 0.23
CA LEU A 274 -3.64 29.86 0.69
C LEU A 274 -3.81 30.90 -0.43
N HIS A 275 -2.76 31.13 -1.23
CA HIS A 275 -2.79 32.05 -2.37
C HIS A 275 -3.71 31.55 -3.51
N LEU A 276 -3.79 30.23 -3.75
CA LEU A 276 -4.72 29.62 -4.71
C LEU A 276 -6.16 30.08 -4.45
N GLY A 277 -6.62 30.04 -3.19
CA GLY A 277 -7.99 30.46 -2.83
C GLY A 277 -8.32 31.91 -3.15
N ASN A 278 -7.31 32.77 -3.31
CA ASN A 278 -7.45 34.18 -3.67
C ASN A 278 -7.52 34.44 -5.18
N ILE A 279 -7.28 33.44 -6.05
CA ILE A 279 -7.45 33.58 -7.51
C ILE A 279 -8.94 33.80 -7.84
N GLN A 280 -9.23 34.88 -8.57
CA GLN A 280 -10.58 35.29 -8.98
C GLN A 280 -10.77 35.14 -10.49
N PHE A 281 -11.90 34.57 -10.90
CA PHE A 281 -12.25 34.38 -12.31
C PHE A 281 -13.28 35.41 -12.80
N ALA A 282 -13.33 35.60 -14.12
CA ALA A 282 -14.23 36.46 -14.87
C ALA A 282 -14.74 35.74 -16.12
N GLU A 283 -15.89 36.16 -16.65
CA GLU A 283 -16.22 35.93 -18.06
C GLU A 283 -15.36 36.87 -18.92
N ASP A 284 -14.93 36.46 -20.12
CA ASP A 284 -14.20 37.37 -21.03
C ASP A 284 -15.15 38.49 -21.51
N PRO A 285 -14.82 39.79 -21.27
CA PRO A 285 -15.62 40.91 -21.76
C PRO A 285 -15.79 40.96 -23.28
N ASN A 286 -14.93 40.27 -24.05
CA ASN A 286 -14.96 40.25 -25.51
C ASN A 286 -15.76 39.08 -26.09
N ASN A 287 -15.79 37.92 -25.39
CA ASN A 287 -16.44 36.70 -25.87
C ASN A 287 -17.01 35.84 -24.72
N ALA A 288 -18.30 36.00 -24.41
CA ALA A 288 -19.00 35.21 -23.39
C ALA A 288 -19.23 33.71 -23.76
N GLN A 289 -18.59 33.19 -24.81
CA GLN A 289 -18.52 31.76 -25.13
C GLN A 289 -17.12 31.14 -24.92
N ASP A 290 -16.13 31.94 -24.51
CA ASP A 290 -14.78 31.43 -24.21
C ASP A 290 -14.65 30.96 -22.74
N ALA A 291 -13.46 30.45 -22.39
CA ALA A 291 -13.13 30.05 -21.03
C ALA A 291 -13.01 31.26 -20.09
N ALA A 292 -13.20 31.02 -18.79
CA ALA A 292 -13.06 32.05 -17.77
C ALA A 292 -11.64 32.65 -17.73
N VAL A 293 -11.54 33.96 -17.56
CA VAL A 293 -10.28 34.72 -17.49
C VAL A 293 -9.93 35.00 -16.03
N ILE A 294 -8.65 34.93 -15.67
CA ILE A 294 -8.18 35.26 -14.32
C ILE A 294 -8.02 36.77 -14.17
N LYS A 295 -8.61 37.37 -13.13
CA LYS A 295 -8.58 38.82 -12.88
C LYS A 295 -7.28 39.30 -12.25
N ASN A 296 -6.74 38.53 -11.31
CA ASN A 296 -5.55 38.86 -10.53
C ASN A 296 -4.36 37.99 -10.96
N THR A 297 -3.74 38.38 -12.07
CA THR A 297 -2.52 37.76 -12.60
C THR A 297 -1.39 37.73 -11.59
N ASP A 298 -1.27 38.74 -10.73
CA ASP A 298 -0.17 38.83 -9.77
C ASP A 298 -0.24 37.68 -8.75
N THR A 299 -1.44 37.37 -8.23
CA THR A 299 -1.66 36.23 -7.33
C THR A 299 -1.44 34.88 -8.04
N LEU A 300 -1.75 34.80 -9.33
CA LEU A 300 -1.45 33.63 -10.16
C LEU A 300 0.08 33.44 -10.30
N HIS A 301 0.84 34.51 -10.49
CA HIS A 301 2.31 34.47 -10.50
C HIS A 301 2.88 34.01 -9.15
N THR A 302 2.41 34.56 -8.03
CA THR A 302 2.78 34.09 -6.67
C THR A 302 2.57 32.58 -6.50
N VAL A 303 1.41 32.06 -6.95
CA VAL A 303 1.11 30.61 -6.89
C VAL A 303 2.02 29.80 -7.82
N ALA A 304 2.26 30.29 -9.03
CA ALA A 304 3.11 29.63 -10.03
C ALA A 304 4.56 29.50 -9.54
N ASP A 305 5.12 30.56 -8.96
CA ASP A 305 6.48 30.59 -8.42
C ASP A 305 6.64 29.69 -7.19
N LEU A 306 5.66 29.67 -6.28
CA LEU A 306 5.67 28.78 -5.10
C LEU A 306 5.54 27.29 -5.47
N LEU A 307 4.74 26.98 -6.50
CA LEU A 307 4.58 25.63 -7.04
C LEU A 307 5.65 25.25 -8.07
N GLY A 308 6.48 26.21 -8.52
CA GLY A 308 7.54 26.01 -9.50
C GLY A 308 7.03 25.60 -10.89
N VAL A 309 5.93 26.16 -11.37
CA VAL A 309 5.30 25.85 -12.68
C VAL A 309 5.13 27.11 -13.53
N ASP A 310 4.95 26.96 -14.85
CA ASP A 310 4.69 28.11 -15.72
C ASP A 310 3.31 28.76 -15.41
N PRO A 311 3.21 30.09 -15.26
CA PRO A 311 1.96 30.79 -14.95
C PRO A 311 0.82 30.54 -15.94
N ASN A 312 1.13 30.40 -17.24
CA ASN A 312 0.13 30.13 -18.29
C ASN A 312 -0.30 28.66 -18.25
N ALA A 313 0.62 27.74 -17.96
CA ALA A 313 0.30 26.33 -17.76
C ALA A 313 -0.67 26.12 -16.60
N ILE A 314 -0.46 26.77 -15.45
CA ILE A 314 -1.41 26.70 -14.33
C ILE A 314 -2.71 27.47 -14.62
N ALA A 315 -2.67 28.63 -15.29
CA ALA A 315 -3.89 29.31 -15.74
C ALA A 315 -4.77 28.40 -16.59
N ASN A 316 -4.19 27.79 -17.64
CA ASN A 316 -4.89 26.87 -18.53
C ASN A 316 -5.42 25.63 -17.78
N THR A 317 -4.68 25.13 -16.78
CA THR A 317 -5.10 24.01 -15.92
C THR A 317 -6.25 24.38 -14.96
N LEU A 318 -6.51 25.67 -14.74
CA LEU A 318 -7.62 26.18 -13.94
C LEU A 318 -8.85 26.58 -14.77
N THR A 319 -8.67 26.96 -16.04
CA THR A 319 -9.72 27.50 -16.92
C THR A 319 -10.21 26.51 -17.99
N TYR A 320 -9.44 25.46 -18.27
CA TYR A 320 -9.81 24.35 -19.15
C TYR A 320 -9.78 23.01 -18.40
N LYS A 321 -10.53 22.01 -18.90
CA LYS A 321 -10.56 20.65 -18.33
C LYS A 321 -10.60 19.58 -19.41
N SER A 322 -9.66 18.64 -19.40
CA SER A 322 -9.67 17.52 -20.35
C SER A 322 -10.66 16.44 -19.92
N LYS A 323 -11.67 16.15 -20.75
CA LYS A 323 -12.66 15.10 -20.49
C LYS A 323 -12.79 14.15 -21.68
N LEU A 324 -12.68 12.85 -21.45
CA LEU A 324 -12.96 11.87 -22.50
C LEU A 324 -14.47 11.78 -22.76
N ILE A 325 -14.89 12.10 -23.99
CA ILE A 325 -16.26 12.00 -24.47
C ILE A 325 -16.29 11.01 -25.63
N LYS A 326 -17.06 9.92 -25.50
CA LYS A 326 -17.28 8.90 -26.55
C LYS A 326 -16.01 8.21 -27.13
N ARG A 327 -14.85 8.35 -26.47
CA ARG A 327 -13.47 7.87 -26.80
C ARG A 327 -12.52 8.96 -27.32
N ASP A 328 -12.99 10.18 -27.53
CA ASP A 328 -12.14 11.31 -27.89
C ASP A 328 -11.83 12.17 -26.64
N ILE A 329 -10.62 12.71 -26.54
CA ILE A 329 -10.28 13.69 -25.48
C ILE A 329 -10.83 15.04 -25.92
N THR A 330 -11.80 15.57 -25.18
CA THR A 330 -12.41 16.88 -25.44
C THR A 330 -11.99 17.85 -24.35
N THR A 331 -11.39 18.98 -24.73
CA THR A 331 -11.13 20.10 -23.81
C THR A 331 -12.45 20.85 -23.57
N LEU A 332 -12.82 20.98 -22.29
CA LEU A 332 -13.96 21.77 -21.85
C LEU A 332 -13.48 23.16 -21.43
N PHE A 333 -14.12 24.19 -21.98
CA PHE A 333 -14.00 25.58 -21.54
C PHE A 333 -14.80 25.71 -20.24
N LEU A 334 -14.20 26.20 -19.15
CA LEU A 334 -14.86 26.33 -17.86
C LEU A 334 -15.41 27.76 -17.67
N ASN A 335 -16.65 27.87 -17.17
CA ASN A 335 -17.16 29.15 -16.70
C ASN A 335 -16.50 29.55 -15.34
N PRO A 336 -16.67 30.80 -14.84
CA PRO A 336 -15.96 31.25 -13.63
C PRO A 336 -16.26 30.44 -12.36
N GLU A 337 -17.45 29.87 -12.26
CA GLU A 337 -17.88 28.98 -11.18
C GLU A 337 -17.17 27.63 -11.26
N GLN A 338 -17.15 27.00 -12.44
CA GLN A 338 -16.46 25.73 -12.69
C GLN A 338 -14.93 25.86 -12.54
N ALA A 339 -14.35 27.00 -12.96
CA ALA A 339 -12.95 27.32 -12.74
C ALA A 339 -12.64 27.49 -11.24
N SER A 340 -13.55 28.11 -10.48
CA SER A 340 -13.45 28.18 -9.01
C SER A 340 -13.49 26.78 -8.37
N HIS A 341 -14.38 25.90 -8.81
CA HIS A 341 -14.40 24.51 -8.36
C HIS A 341 -13.14 23.73 -8.76
N GLN A 342 -12.53 24.00 -9.92
CA GLN A 342 -11.30 23.34 -10.36
C GLN A 342 -10.09 23.80 -9.53
N ARG A 343 -9.99 25.10 -9.22
CA ARG A 343 -9.04 25.70 -8.27
C ARG A 343 -9.17 25.10 -6.87
N ASP A 344 -10.39 24.94 -6.39
CA ASP A 344 -10.66 24.34 -5.08
C ASP A 344 -10.26 22.86 -5.08
N LYS A 345 -10.56 22.14 -6.17
CA LYS A 345 -10.11 20.75 -6.35
C LYS A 345 -8.58 20.61 -6.38
N LEU A 346 -7.86 21.57 -6.97
CA LEU A 346 -6.40 21.60 -6.95
C LEU A 346 -5.87 21.78 -5.51
N ALA A 347 -6.44 22.71 -4.74
CA ALA A 347 -6.06 22.95 -3.34
C ALA A 347 -6.30 21.71 -2.44
N GLU A 348 -7.45 21.04 -2.57
CA GLU A 348 -7.72 19.75 -1.90
C GLU A 348 -6.69 18.67 -2.28
N SER A 349 -6.35 18.60 -3.57
CA SER A 349 -5.42 17.60 -4.11
C SER A 349 -4.01 17.78 -3.55
N LEU A 350 -3.51 19.03 -3.58
CA LEU A 350 -2.19 19.38 -3.05
C LEU A 350 -2.11 19.09 -1.55
N TYR A 351 -3.12 19.45 -0.75
CA TYR A 351 -3.13 19.18 0.68
C TYR A 351 -3.17 17.68 1.00
N CYS A 352 -4.02 16.92 0.28
CA CYS A 352 -4.16 15.48 0.48
C CYS A 352 -2.86 14.74 0.15
N LEU A 353 -2.25 15.01 -1.02
CA LEU A 353 -0.99 14.40 -1.44
C LEU A 353 0.19 14.81 -0.54
N LEU A 354 0.23 16.09 -0.10
CA LEU A 354 1.22 16.57 0.87
C LEU A 354 1.13 15.81 2.20
N TYR A 355 -0.08 15.62 2.73
CA TYR A 355 -0.29 14.85 3.97
C TYR A 355 0.09 13.37 3.80
N THR A 356 -0.31 12.73 2.68
CA THR A 356 0.09 11.35 2.36
C THR A 356 1.62 11.21 2.26
N TRP A 357 2.30 12.14 1.60
CA TRP A 357 3.77 12.15 1.51
C TRP A 357 4.43 12.32 2.89
N ILE A 358 3.92 13.24 3.73
CA ILE A 358 4.40 13.42 5.11
C ILE A 358 4.25 12.13 5.92
N ILE A 359 3.10 11.45 5.82
CA ILE A 359 2.85 10.17 6.51
C ILE A 359 3.84 9.09 6.08
N GLU A 360 4.18 9.02 4.79
CA GLU A 360 5.18 8.07 4.30
C GLU A 360 6.60 8.41 4.75
N GLN A 361 7.00 9.69 4.78
CA GLN A 361 8.28 10.11 5.38
C GLN A 361 8.38 9.77 6.88
N LEU A 362 7.27 9.90 7.61
CA LEU A 362 7.20 9.47 9.01
C LEU A 362 7.27 7.95 9.15
N ASN A 363 6.58 7.20 8.29
CA ASN A 363 6.61 5.74 8.26
C ASN A 363 7.99 5.18 7.86
N ASP A 364 8.72 5.80 6.92
CA ASP A 364 10.07 5.36 6.54
C ASP A 364 11.09 5.50 7.68
N LYS A 365 10.86 6.45 8.60
CA LYS A 365 11.70 6.66 9.78
C LYS A 365 11.26 5.83 11.00
N LEU A 366 9.97 5.49 11.11
CA LEU A 366 9.39 4.85 12.31
C LEU A 366 9.04 3.37 12.15
N ALA A 367 8.66 2.91 10.96
CA ALA A 367 8.16 1.56 10.77
C ALA A 367 9.31 0.53 10.88
N PRO A 368 9.14 -0.55 11.67
CA PRO A 368 10.16 -1.59 11.76
C PRO A 368 10.18 -2.44 10.49
N LYS A 369 11.36 -2.96 10.13
CA LYS A 369 11.48 -3.92 9.02
C LYS A 369 10.92 -5.30 9.39
N ASN A 370 11.12 -5.72 10.63
CA ASN A 370 10.63 -6.98 11.19
C ASN A 370 9.86 -6.69 12.49
N SER A 371 8.71 -7.36 12.70
CA SER A 371 7.83 -7.18 13.86
C SER A 371 7.33 -8.54 14.37
N HIS A 372 7.38 -8.78 15.68
CA HIS A 372 6.86 -10.01 16.29
C HIS A 372 5.45 -9.81 16.87
N CYS A 373 5.27 -8.75 17.66
CA CYS A 373 4.00 -8.39 18.28
C CYS A 373 3.77 -6.88 18.15
N PHE A 374 2.51 -6.44 18.13
CA PHE A 374 2.16 -5.02 18.17
C PHE A 374 1.00 -4.73 19.15
N ILE A 375 0.91 -3.48 19.60
CA ILE A 375 -0.26 -2.90 20.25
C ILE A 375 -0.75 -1.80 19.33
N SER A 376 -1.95 -1.94 18.78
CA SER A 376 -2.56 -0.90 17.95
C SER A 376 -3.51 -0.02 18.76
N LEU A 377 -3.61 1.24 18.35
CA LEU A 377 -4.44 2.26 18.98
C LEU A 377 -5.24 2.95 17.88
N LEU A 378 -6.56 3.05 18.04
CA LEU A 378 -7.47 3.61 17.05
C LEU A 378 -8.14 4.88 17.60
N ASP A 379 -7.71 6.05 17.13
CA ASP A 379 -8.42 7.31 17.37
C ASP A 379 -9.28 7.69 16.15
N MET A 380 -10.47 8.21 16.42
CA MET A 380 -11.51 8.48 15.44
C MET A 380 -12.15 9.85 15.70
N PRO A 381 -12.49 10.63 14.66
CA PRO A 381 -13.33 11.81 14.81
C PRO A 381 -14.65 11.45 15.51
N GLY A 382 -14.92 12.08 16.65
CA GLY A 382 -16.12 11.77 17.44
C GLY A 382 -17.39 12.32 16.79
N TRP A 383 -18.49 11.57 16.90
CA TRP A 383 -19.81 12.06 16.50
C TRP A 383 -20.20 13.36 17.22
N SER A 384 -21.21 14.03 16.68
CA SER A 384 -21.75 15.27 17.24
C SER A 384 -23.26 15.36 17.07
N SER A 385 -23.96 15.82 18.11
CA SER A 385 -25.39 16.13 18.04
C SER A 385 -25.60 17.52 17.42
N GLN A 386 -25.18 17.69 16.16
CA GLN A 386 -25.42 18.91 15.40
C GLN A 386 -26.92 19.12 15.13
N THR A 387 -27.36 20.38 15.12
CA THR A 387 -28.73 20.78 14.81
C THR A 387 -28.98 21.06 13.32
N GLY A 388 -27.96 20.89 12.48
CA GLY A 388 -28.01 21.09 11.03
C GLY A 388 -27.76 19.81 10.23
N TYR A 389 -27.53 19.96 8.92
CA TYR A 389 -27.33 18.83 8.01
C TYR A 389 -25.88 18.37 7.94
N SER A 390 -25.65 17.06 8.10
CA SER A 390 -24.36 16.42 7.86
C SER A 390 -24.10 16.23 6.37
N GLY A 391 -22.85 16.43 5.94
CA GLY A 391 -22.37 16.17 4.57
C GLY A 391 -21.68 14.82 4.40
N PHE A 392 -20.97 14.66 3.29
CA PHE A 392 -20.31 13.41 2.88
C PHE A 392 -19.16 12.97 3.82
N ASP A 393 -18.41 13.93 4.37
CA ASP A 393 -17.29 13.64 5.27
C ASP A 393 -17.78 13.20 6.65
N GLN A 394 -18.82 13.85 7.18
CA GLN A 394 -19.50 13.42 8.40
C GLN A 394 -20.15 12.03 8.20
N PHE A 395 -20.81 11.79 7.07
CA PHE A 395 -21.34 10.48 6.70
C PHE A 395 -20.26 9.39 6.67
N THR A 396 -19.06 9.72 6.16
CA THR A 396 -17.87 8.84 6.17
C THR A 396 -17.40 8.55 7.60
N PHE A 397 -17.29 9.55 8.49
CA PHE A 397 -16.92 9.33 9.89
C PHE A 397 -17.97 8.55 10.68
N HIS A 398 -19.26 8.75 10.39
CA HIS A 398 -20.34 8.01 11.03
C HIS A 398 -20.40 6.54 10.57
N TYR A 399 -20.08 6.25 9.30
CA TYR A 399 -19.90 4.88 8.81
C TYR A 399 -18.78 4.13 9.57
N ILE A 400 -17.62 4.75 9.74
CA ILE A 400 -16.49 4.16 10.48
C ILE A 400 -16.89 3.89 11.94
N GLN A 401 -17.55 4.85 12.59
CA GLN A 401 -17.97 4.72 14.00
C GLN A 401 -19.05 3.65 14.22
N GLU A 402 -20.05 3.53 13.35
CA GLU A 402 -21.02 2.42 13.39
C GLU A 402 -20.31 1.07 13.19
N THR A 403 -19.36 0.99 12.24
CA THR A 403 -18.62 -0.25 11.97
C THR A 403 -17.79 -0.68 13.19
N MET A 404 -17.07 0.24 13.83
CA MET A 404 -16.25 -0.06 15.00
C MET A 404 -17.08 -0.34 16.26
N HIS A 405 -18.24 0.32 16.42
CA HIS A 405 -19.19 -0.01 17.49
C HIS A 405 -19.81 -1.41 17.29
N ASN A 406 -20.21 -1.75 16.06
CA ASN A 406 -20.73 -3.07 15.73
C ASN A 406 -19.66 -4.18 15.88
N TYR A 407 -18.40 -3.89 15.55
CA TYR A 407 -17.26 -4.76 15.84
C TYR A 407 -17.11 -4.97 17.36
N MET A 408 -16.99 -3.89 18.14
CA MET A 408 -16.91 -3.94 19.62
C MET A 408 -18.04 -4.79 20.23
N PHE A 409 -19.29 -4.52 19.87
CA PHE A 409 -20.44 -5.29 20.37
C PHE A 409 -20.47 -6.73 19.86
N SER A 410 -19.92 -7.02 18.68
CA SER A 410 -19.85 -8.39 18.18
C SER A 410 -18.77 -9.22 18.89
N THR A 411 -17.58 -8.66 19.11
CA THR A 411 -16.50 -9.32 19.86
C THR A 411 -16.85 -9.49 21.35
N LEU A 412 -17.47 -8.50 21.99
CA LEU A 412 -17.82 -8.57 23.41
C LEU A 412 -18.97 -9.54 23.70
N PHE A 413 -19.96 -9.67 22.80
CA PHE A 413 -21.10 -10.55 22.97
C PHE A 413 -20.96 -11.91 22.27
N ASP A 414 -19.81 -12.23 21.69
CA ASP A 414 -19.59 -13.57 21.14
C ASP A 414 -19.61 -14.63 22.27
N GLN A 415 -20.18 -15.77 21.92
CA GLN A 415 -20.44 -16.94 22.75
C GLN A 415 -19.95 -18.23 22.05
N SER A 416 -19.48 -18.17 20.80
CA SER A 416 -19.00 -19.30 19.99
C SER A 416 -18.11 -20.27 20.78
N CYS A 417 -16.96 -19.78 21.27
CA CYS A 417 -15.98 -20.57 22.02
C CYS A 417 -16.50 -21.10 23.37
N TYR A 418 -17.53 -20.47 23.97
CA TYR A 418 -18.17 -20.98 25.18
C TYR A 418 -19.15 -22.13 24.86
N GLN A 419 -19.96 -21.96 23.81
CA GLN A 419 -20.93 -22.97 23.35
C GLN A 419 -20.23 -24.25 22.85
N GLU A 420 -19.12 -24.11 22.11
CA GLU A 420 -18.26 -25.21 21.68
C GLU A 420 -17.57 -25.97 22.84
N GLN A 421 -17.56 -25.38 24.04
CA GLN A 421 -16.91 -25.94 25.22
C GLN A 421 -17.92 -26.43 26.27
N GLY A 422 -19.19 -26.58 25.89
CA GLY A 422 -20.28 -27.04 26.77
C GLY A 422 -20.68 -26.03 27.85
N ILE A 423 -20.18 -24.80 27.80
CA ILE A 423 -20.42 -23.77 28.82
C ILE A 423 -21.77 -23.11 28.52
N GLY A 424 -22.75 -23.35 29.39
CA GLY A 424 -24.16 -22.94 29.26
C GLY A 424 -24.46 -21.43 29.38
N VAL A 425 -23.52 -20.58 28.98
CA VAL A 425 -23.58 -19.12 29.08
C VAL A 425 -24.35 -18.56 27.87
N GLN A 426 -25.64 -18.26 28.08
CA GLN A 426 -26.51 -17.64 27.10
C GLN A 426 -26.82 -16.18 27.46
N PHE A 427 -26.52 -15.26 26.53
CA PHE A 427 -27.03 -13.88 26.59
C PHE A 427 -27.68 -13.50 25.28
N ASP A 428 -28.81 -12.78 25.38
CA ASP A 428 -29.36 -12.04 24.25
C ASP A 428 -28.32 -11.04 23.75
N LYS A 429 -27.70 -11.33 22.59
CA LYS A 429 -26.88 -10.33 21.90
C LYS A 429 -27.81 -9.15 21.60
N PRO A 430 -27.52 -7.93 22.08
CA PRO A 430 -28.41 -6.79 21.90
C PRO A 430 -28.66 -6.60 20.40
N ILE A 431 -29.94 -6.50 20.01
CA ILE A 431 -30.40 -6.65 18.63
C ILE A 431 -29.46 -5.91 17.68
N SER A 432 -28.89 -6.66 16.72
CA SER A 432 -27.99 -6.11 15.71
C SER A 432 -28.70 -4.98 14.97
N ASN A 433 -28.33 -3.73 15.26
CA ASN A 433 -28.91 -2.56 14.63
C ASN A 433 -28.83 -2.73 13.11
N SER A 434 -29.96 -2.63 12.39
CA SER A 434 -30.04 -2.81 10.92
C SER A 434 -29.33 -1.71 10.11
N ILE A 435 -28.63 -0.80 10.78
CA ILE A 435 -27.88 0.33 10.23
C ILE A 435 -26.72 -0.13 9.33
N MET A 436 -26.01 -1.20 9.70
CA MET A 436 -24.89 -1.71 8.88
C MET A 436 -25.36 -2.18 7.49
N ASP A 437 -26.58 -2.69 7.39
CA ASP A 437 -27.22 -3.04 6.12
C ASP A 437 -27.53 -1.78 5.28
N ILE A 438 -27.99 -0.70 5.93
CA ILE A 438 -28.28 0.61 5.31
C ILE A 438 -26.99 1.24 4.73
N TYR A 439 -25.82 0.96 5.31
CA TYR A 439 -24.53 1.39 4.76
C TYR A 439 -23.99 0.47 3.65
N VAL A 440 -23.83 -0.84 3.94
CA VAL A 440 -22.91 -1.71 3.17
C VAL A 440 -23.59 -2.86 2.41
N HIS A 441 -24.89 -3.11 2.58
CA HIS A 441 -25.53 -4.29 1.97
C HIS A 441 -25.46 -4.25 0.42
N PRO A 442 -24.99 -5.32 -0.27
CA PRO A 442 -24.66 -5.29 -1.69
C PRO A 442 -25.71 -4.72 -2.65
N SER A 443 -27.02 -4.88 -2.35
CA SER A 443 -28.13 -4.42 -3.20
C SER A 443 -28.97 -3.24 -2.66
N LYS A 444 -28.77 -2.81 -1.40
CA LYS A 444 -29.59 -1.74 -0.76
C LYS A 444 -28.79 -0.73 0.06
N GLY A 445 -27.54 -1.03 0.40
CA GLY A 445 -26.65 -0.15 1.13
C GLY A 445 -26.30 1.09 0.33
N LEU A 446 -26.27 2.25 0.98
CA LEU A 446 -26.06 3.53 0.32
C LEU A 446 -24.71 3.59 -0.43
N TRP A 447 -23.65 2.98 0.10
CA TRP A 447 -22.37 2.88 -0.61
C TRP A 447 -22.51 2.14 -1.94
N SER A 448 -23.23 1.00 -1.98
CA SER A 448 -23.46 0.26 -3.23
C SER A 448 -24.27 1.08 -4.24
N ILE A 449 -25.32 1.78 -3.78
CA ILE A 449 -26.17 2.62 -4.64
C ILE A 449 -25.38 3.80 -5.22
N MET A 450 -24.53 4.44 -4.43
CA MET A 450 -23.64 5.52 -4.89
C MET A 450 -22.58 5.02 -5.88
N ASN A 451 -22.05 3.81 -5.67
CA ASN A 451 -21.10 3.17 -6.59
C ASN A 451 -21.77 2.78 -7.92
N ALA A 452 -23.00 2.28 -7.86
CA ALA A 452 -23.83 1.92 -9.02
C ALA A 452 -24.35 3.14 -9.80
N GLN A 453 -24.42 4.34 -9.20
CA GLN A 453 -24.67 5.59 -9.92
C GLN A 453 -23.37 6.12 -10.57
N ALA A 454 -22.25 6.16 -9.83
CA ALA A 454 -20.97 6.67 -10.34
C ALA A 454 -20.42 5.92 -11.56
N SER A 455 -20.72 4.62 -11.69
CA SER A 455 -20.33 3.80 -12.86
C SER A 455 -21.16 4.09 -14.12
N ARG A 456 -22.31 4.77 -14.01
CA ARG A 456 -23.14 5.18 -15.17
C ARG A 456 -22.48 6.35 -15.91
N PRO A 457 -22.70 6.50 -17.23
CA PRO A 457 -22.30 7.71 -17.94
C PRO A 457 -23.07 8.92 -17.38
N GLN A 458 -22.38 9.96 -16.93
CA GLN A 458 -23.02 11.22 -16.50
C GLN A 458 -23.95 11.74 -17.60
N GLN A 459 -25.25 11.86 -17.31
CA GLN A 459 -26.24 12.38 -18.26
C GLN A 459 -27.11 13.51 -17.72
N ARG A 460 -27.21 13.72 -16.39
CA ARG A 460 -28.16 14.70 -15.81
C ARG A 460 -27.64 15.40 -14.55
N TYR A 461 -28.17 16.59 -14.33
CA TYR A 461 -27.96 17.50 -13.19
C TYR A 461 -28.67 17.02 -11.89
N ASP A 462 -29.06 15.75 -11.81
CA ASP A 462 -30.04 15.24 -10.83
C ASP A 462 -29.64 13.85 -10.28
N ASP A 463 -28.34 13.53 -10.33
CA ASP A 463 -27.78 12.25 -9.87
C ASP A 463 -27.94 12.05 -8.36
N ASP A 464 -27.83 13.10 -7.54
CA ASP A 464 -27.95 13.00 -6.08
C ASP A 464 -29.39 12.73 -5.62
N GLN A 465 -30.40 13.36 -6.23
CA GLN A 465 -31.79 12.99 -5.98
C GLN A 465 -32.11 11.57 -6.49
N THR A 466 -31.45 11.15 -7.58
CA THR A 466 -31.56 9.77 -8.08
C THR A 466 -30.96 8.76 -7.09
N ILE A 467 -29.82 9.07 -6.45
CA ILE A 467 -29.23 8.25 -5.37
C ILE A 467 -30.22 8.14 -4.20
N VAL A 468 -30.76 9.27 -3.72
CA VAL A 468 -31.72 9.30 -2.60
C VAL A 468 -33.00 8.53 -2.93
N HIS A 469 -33.59 8.74 -4.11
CA HIS A 469 -34.78 8.00 -4.56
C HIS A 469 -34.54 6.48 -4.59
N ASN A 470 -33.41 6.05 -5.17
CA ASN A 470 -33.04 4.64 -5.22
C ASN A 470 -32.86 4.05 -3.82
N PHE A 471 -32.14 4.75 -2.93
CA PHE A 471 -31.92 4.38 -1.54
C PHE A 471 -33.22 4.22 -0.72
N ILE A 472 -34.15 5.17 -0.84
CA ILE A 472 -35.51 5.08 -0.26
C ILE A 472 -36.25 3.86 -0.81
N SER A 473 -36.24 3.67 -2.13
CA SER A 473 -36.98 2.61 -2.79
C SER A 473 -36.51 1.19 -2.44
N ALA A 474 -35.21 1.04 -2.11
CA ALA A 474 -34.60 -0.21 -1.70
C ALA A 474 -34.81 -0.52 -0.20
N ASN A 475 -34.85 0.51 0.66
CA ASN A 475 -34.88 0.37 2.12
C ASN A 475 -36.27 0.59 2.73
N LYS A 476 -37.33 0.07 2.08
CA LYS A 476 -38.73 0.22 2.53
C LYS A 476 -39.02 -0.37 3.91
N THR A 477 -38.27 -1.39 4.34
CA THR A 477 -38.38 -1.92 5.71
C THR A 477 -37.82 -0.94 6.73
N ALA A 478 -36.63 -0.38 6.50
CA ALA A 478 -36.01 0.60 7.39
C ALA A 478 -36.87 1.88 7.60
N LEU A 479 -37.70 2.25 6.62
CA LEU A 479 -38.70 3.31 6.74
C LEU A 479 -39.86 2.94 7.68
N ASN A 480 -40.29 1.68 7.68
CA ASN A 480 -41.30 1.18 8.61
C ASN A 480 -40.74 1.01 10.03
N ASP A 481 -39.50 0.52 10.12
CA ASP A 481 -38.75 0.26 11.36
C ASP A 481 -38.20 1.56 12.00
N GLN A 482 -38.44 2.72 11.38
CA GLN A 482 -37.96 4.06 11.76
C GLN A 482 -36.43 4.22 11.82
N THR A 483 -35.65 3.25 11.35
CA THR A 483 -34.19 3.34 11.29
C THR A 483 -33.69 4.22 10.14
N LEU A 484 -34.54 4.44 9.13
CA LEU A 484 -34.41 5.45 8.11
C LEU A 484 -35.68 6.33 8.13
N SER A 485 -35.55 7.64 7.96
CA SER A 485 -36.70 8.51 7.67
C SER A 485 -36.35 9.61 6.67
N LEU A 486 -37.36 10.16 6.00
CA LEU A 486 -37.23 11.18 4.97
C LEU A 486 -37.88 12.48 5.43
N LYS A 487 -37.23 13.61 5.16
CA LYS A 487 -37.86 14.94 5.20
C LYS A 487 -37.69 15.60 3.84
N LYS A 488 -38.74 16.33 3.42
CA LYS A 488 -38.64 17.31 2.34
C LYS A 488 -38.71 18.67 3.00
N GLU A 489 -37.76 19.54 2.68
CA GLU A 489 -37.85 20.94 3.06
C GLU A 489 -38.78 21.71 2.11
N ASP A 490 -39.25 22.88 2.58
CA ASP A 490 -39.93 23.86 1.74
C ASP A 490 -39.04 24.40 0.60
N THR A 491 -37.72 24.22 0.71
CA THR A 491 -36.72 24.47 -0.35
C THR A 491 -36.78 23.48 -1.52
N GLY A 492 -37.53 22.37 -1.37
CA GLY A 492 -37.62 21.28 -2.34
C GLY A 492 -36.52 20.21 -2.19
N LEU A 493 -35.50 20.45 -1.36
CA LEU A 493 -34.44 19.47 -1.08
C LEU A 493 -34.98 18.25 -0.31
N GLN A 494 -34.51 17.07 -0.71
CA GLN A 494 -34.86 15.79 -0.08
C GLN A 494 -33.70 15.34 0.82
N VAL A 495 -33.88 15.40 2.13
CA VAL A 495 -32.87 15.04 3.13
C VAL A 495 -33.28 13.76 3.87
N PHE A 496 -32.33 12.86 4.08
CA PHE A 496 -32.57 11.56 4.73
C PHE A 496 -31.95 11.53 6.13
N THR A 497 -32.62 10.85 7.07
CA THR A 497 -32.19 10.74 8.47
C THR A 497 -31.91 9.27 8.78
N ILE A 498 -30.69 8.94 9.21
CA ILE A 498 -30.34 7.61 9.71
C ILE A 498 -30.37 7.65 11.24
N GLN A 499 -31.04 6.66 11.85
CA GLN A 499 -31.04 6.48 13.30
C GLN A 499 -29.76 5.72 13.71
N HIS A 500 -28.74 6.46 14.13
CA HIS A 500 -27.48 5.90 14.63
C HIS A 500 -27.61 5.35 16.06
N TYR A 501 -26.62 4.59 16.53
CA TYR A 501 -26.58 4.16 17.93
C TYR A 501 -26.53 5.35 18.91
N TRP A 502 -26.00 6.50 18.48
CA TRP A 502 -25.98 7.76 19.25
C TRP A 502 -27.18 8.70 18.98
N GLY A 503 -28.13 8.32 18.11
CA GLY A 503 -29.34 9.12 17.80
C GLY A 503 -29.55 9.42 16.30
N PRO A 504 -30.63 10.13 15.94
CA PRO A 504 -30.91 10.48 14.55
C PRO A 504 -29.94 11.54 14.00
N VAL A 505 -29.32 11.27 12.86
CA VAL A 505 -28.50 12.24 12.10
C VAL A 505 -29.15 12.48 10.74
N THR A 506 -29.39 13.74 10.37
CA THR A 506 -29.96 14.12 9.07
C THR A 506 -28.86 14.53 8.10
N TYR A 507 -28.85 13.95 6.90
CA TYR A 507 -27.84 14.17 5.87
C TYR A 507 -28.41 14.94 4.68
N SER A 508 -27.64 15.90 4.18
CA SER A 508 -27.87 16.48 2.86
C SER A 508 -27.16 15.62 1.81
N PRO A 509 -27.85 15.18 0.73
CA PRO A 509 -27.22 14.39 -0.34
C PRO A 509 -26.37 15.23 -1.30
N TYR A 510 -26.25 16.54 -1.07
CA TYR A 510 -25.61 17.48 -1.99
C TYR A 510 -24.16 17.10 -2.30
N ASN A 511 -23.87 16.97 -3.59
CA ASN A 511 -22.60 16.56 -4.19
C ASN A 511 -22.15 15.13 -3.84
N PHE A 512 -23.01 14.25 -3.28
CA PHE A 512 -22.62 12.88 -2.92
C PHE A 512 -22.12 12.06 -4.12
N SER A 513 -22.66 12.27 -5.33
CA SER A 513 -22.22 11.61 -6.56
C SER A 513 -20.80 12.03 -6.99
N GLU A 514 -20.47 13.32 -6.92
CA GLU A 514 -19.13 13.83 -7.23
C GLU A 514 -18.12 13.47 -6.13
N ARG A 515 -18.54 13.60 -4.87
CA ARG A 515 -17.75 13.29 -3.68
C ARG A 515 -17.52 11.79 -3.46
N ASN A 516 -18.18 10.91 -4.20
CA ASN A 516 -17.85 9.48 -4.28
C ASN A 516 -16.91 9.14 -5.47
N GLN A 517 -16.78 10.06 -6.43
CA GLN A 517 -16.03 9.88 -7.67
C GLN A 517 -14.56 10.32 -7.54
N ASP A 518 -14.33 11.57 -7.13
CA ASP A 518 -13.05 12.07 -6.56
C ASP A 518 -11.73 11.59 -7.22
N TYR A 519 -11.71 11.60 -8.54
CA TYR A 519 -10.51 11.33 -9.33
C TYR A 519 -9.48 12.46 -9.20
N LEU A 520 -8.19 12.15 -9.18
CA LEU A 520 -7.14 13.15 -9.39
C LEU A 520 -7.09 13.50 -10.88
N LEU A 521 -7.30 14.79 -11.22
CA LEU A 521 -7.38 15.21 -12.62
C LEU A 521 -6.03 15.03 -13.33
N ASN A 522 -6.06 14.46 -14.53
CA ASN A 522 -4.86 14.25 -15.35
C ASN A 522 -4.18 15.57 -15.73
N ASP A 523 -4.96 16.65 -15.84
CA ASP A 523 -4.47 18.00 -16.07
C ASP A 523 -3.54 18.45 -14.93
N PHE A 524 -3.86 18.12 -13.66
CA PHE A 524 -2.97 18.39 -12.52
C PHE A 524 -1.70 17.54 -12.56
N ILE A 525 -1.81 16.25 -12.88
CA ILE A 525 -0.63 15.36 -12.98
C ILE A 525 0.31 15.88 -14.09
N SER A 526 -0.25 16.29 -15.22
CA SER A 526 0.48 16.82 -16.39
C SER A 526 1.07 18.21 -16.16
N LEU A 527 0.54 18.97 -15.20
CA LEU A 527 1.08 20.26 -14.76
C LEU A 527 2.33 20.09 -13.88
N PHE A 528 2.37 19.07 -13.02
CA PHE A 528 3.46 18.92 -12.03
C PHE A 528 4.53 17.88 -12.42
N LYS A 529 4.16 16.77 -13.08
CA LYS A 529 5.13 15.86 -13.74
C LYS A 529 5.66 16.41 -15.06
N GLY A 530 5.03 17.45 -15.61
CA GLY A 530 5.30 17.94 -16.96
C GLY A 530 4.70 17.06 -18.05
N ASN A 531 4.88 17.49 -19.30
CA ASN A 531 4.44 16.80 -20.51
C ASN A 531 5.33 17.22 -21.70
N ALA A 532 4.94 16.93 -22.95
CA ALA A 532 5.73 17.26 -24.14
C ALA A 532 5.90 18.78 -24.41
N TYR A 533 5.12 19.64 -23.74
CA TYR A 533 5.09 21.09 -23.93
C TYR A 533 5.51 21.87 -22.67
N ASN A 534 5.17 21.35 -21.48
CA ASN A 534 5.50 21.97 -20.20
C ASN A 534 6.54 21.13 -19.43
N PRO A 535 7.62 21.73 -18.88
CA PRO A 535 8.55 21.00 -18.03
C PRO A 535 7.89 20.53 -16.71
N PRO A 536 8.48 19.55 -16.00
CA PRO A 536 8.08 19.22 -14.62
C PRO A 536 8.26 20.41 -13.69
N SER A 537 7.56 20.39 -12.55
CA SER A 537 7.69 21.41 -11.52
C SER A 537 9.14 21.54 -11.03
N ALA A 538 9.65 22.77 -11.02
CA ALA A 538 10.95 23.12 -10.44
C ALA A 538 10.97 22.96 -8.91
N ASN A 539 9.79 22.88 -8.27
CA ASN A 539 9.69 22.55 -6.86
C ASN A 539 9.72 21.01 -6.71
N GLY A 540 10.91 20.46 -6.46
CA GLY A 540 11.15 19.02 -6.34
C GLY A 540 10.36 18.28 -5.26
N LEU A 541 9.68 18.98 -4.32
CA LEU A 541 8.65 18.36 -3.48
C LEU A 541 7.35 18.19 -4.27
N VAL A 542 6.84 19.27 -4.89
CA VAL A 542 5.60 19.28 -5.67
C VAL A 542 5.63 18.22 -6.77
N ALA A 543 6.74 18.10 -7.52
CA ALA A 543 6.90 17.01 -8.48
C ALA A 543 6.68 15.62 -7.83
N SER A 544 7.35 15.36 -6.70
CA SER A 544 7.25 14.08 -5.98
C SER A 544 5.91 13.82 -5.26
N LEU A 545 5.07 14.84 -5.03
CA LEU A 545 3.71 14.64 -4.52
C LEU A 545 2.81 13.91 -5.53
N PHE A 546 3.16 13.98 -6.82
CA PHE A 546 2.41 13.35 -7.91
C PHE A 546 3.08 12.07 -8.43
N ASP A 547 4.12 11.56 -7.77
CA ASP A 547 4.76 10.29 -8.17
C ASP A 547 3.86 9.07 -7.89
N ASP A 548 4.04 8.03 -8.71
CA ASP A 548 3.18 6.84 -8.71
C ASP A 548 3.29 6.00 -7.42
N SER A 549 4.31 6.27 -6.61
CA SER A 549 4.50 5.75 -5.25
C SER A 549 3.57 6.38 -4.21
N ILE A 550 3.26 7.68 -4.34
CA ILE A 550 2.34 8.43 -3.46
C ILE A 550 0.89 8.31 -3.96
N ILE A 551 0.74 8.24 -5.29
CA ILE A 551 -0.54 8.07 -5.98
C ILE A 551 -1.08 6.63 -5.89
N GLY A 552 -0.20 5.63 -5.85
CA GLY A 552 -0.54 4.20 -5.82
C GLY A 552 -0.62 3.56 -7.21
N GLN A 553 -0.24 2.28 -7.29
CA GLN A 553 -0.23 1.52 -8.55
C GLN A 553 -1.64 1.17 -9.04
N ASP A 554 -1.78 0.99 -10.35
CA ASP A 554 -3.04 0.63 -11.00
C ASP A 554 -3.13 -0.87 -11.33
N ASP A 555 -4.14 -1.55 -10.80
CA ASP A 555 -4.41 -2.99 -10.97
C ASP A 555 -4.82 -3.40 -12.40
N GLY A 556 -4.63 -2.52 -13.40
CA GLY A 556 -4.77 -2.81 -14.83
C GLY A 556 -6.22 -2.93 -15.34
N THR A 557 -7.22 -2.75 -14.49
CA THR A 557 -8.64 -3.05 -14.74
C THR A 557 -9.51 -1.80 -14.92
N ARG A 558 -9.09 -0.85 -15.77
CA ARG A 558 -9.89 0.38 -16.05
C ARG A 558 -10.43 0.45 -17.47
N SER A 559 -11.67 0.95 -17.58
CA SER A 559 -12.28 1.36 -18.86
C SER A 559 -12.73 2.83 -18.89
N ARG A 560 -12.31 3.62 -17.90
CA ARG A 560 -12.31 5.09 -17.90
C ARG A 560 -10.87 5.59 -17.71
N VAL A 561 -10.54 6.70 -18.37
CA VAL A 561 -9.17 7.18 -18.61
C VAL A 561 -8.39 7.45 -17.33
N ASN A 562 -7.20 6.86 -17.23
CA ASN A 562 -5.91 7.24 -16.62
C ASN A 562 -5.83 8.11 -15.34
N SER A 563 -6.94 8.52 -14.73
CA SER A 563 -6.96 9.27 -13.48
C SER A 563 -6.87 8.32 -12.30
N PRO A 564 -5.81 8.41 -11.49
CA PRO A 564 -5.73 7.70 -10.23
C PRO A 564 -6.63 8.36 -9.18
N TYR A 565 -6.77 7.72 -8.02
CA TYR A 565 -7.58 8.22 -6.92
C TYR A 565 -6.70 8.87 -5.86
N GLN A 566 -7.30 9.74 -5.04
CA GLN A 566 -6.61 10.32 -3.89
C GLN A 566 -6.73 9.36 -2.69
N ALA A 567 -5.65 9.23 -1.91
CA ALA A 567 -5.52 8.22 -0.87
C ALA A 567 -6.44 8.48 0.34
N ILE A 568 -7.63 7.87 0.34
CA ILE A 568 -8.58 7.86 1.47
C ILE A 568 -8.37 6.65 2.41
N LYS A 569 -7.67 5.62 1.93
CA LYS A 569 -7.05 4.56 2.74
C LYS A 569 -5.52 4.78 2.78
N PRO A 570 -4.78 4.26 3.78
CA PRO A 570 -3.33 4.31 3.80
C PRO A 570 -2.69 3.59 2.60
N LEU A 571 -1.48 4.00 2.22
CA LEU A 571 -0.69 3.33 1.18
C LEU A 571 -0.10 1.99 1.67
N ARG A 572 0.28 1.91 2.96
CA ARG A 572 0.73 0.67 3.61
C ARG A 572 -0.49 -0.08 4.18
N PRO A 573 -0.67 -1.40 3.96
CA PRO A 573 -1.76 -2.14 4.59
C PRO A 573 -1.55 -2.28 6.11
N PRO A 574 -2.62 -2.47 6.91
CA PRO A 574 -2.51 -2.89 8.31
C PRO A 574 -1.63 -4.14 8.48
N THR A 575 -0.95 -4.26 9.61
CA THR A 575 -0.13 -5.44 9.91
C THR A 575 -1.02 -6.59 10.37
N ILE A 576 -1.06 -7.66 9.58
CA ILE A 576 -1.71 -8.93 9.95
C ILE A 576 -0.68 -9.81 10.65
N ALA A 577 -1.03 -10.42 11.79
CA ALA A 577 -0.13 -11.32 12.51
C ALA A 577 0.10 -12.62 11.72
N THR A 578 1.36 -12.94 11.43
CA THR A 578 1.75 -14.18 10.74
C THR A 578 1.63 -15.38 11.68
N GLY A 579 0.73 -16.31 11.35
CA GLY A 579 0.31 -17.41 12.23
C GLY A 579 1.29 -18.57 12.36
N GLU A 580 2.42 -18.37 13.05
CA GLU A 580 3.26 -19.46 13.57
C GLU A 580 3.15 -19.63 15.09
N SER A 581 2.62 -18.65 15.83
CA SER A 581 2.29 -18.77 17.26
C SER A 581 0.81 -19.10 17.46
N HIS A 582 0.51 -20.38 17.71
CA HIS A 582 -0.85 -20.88 17.93
C HIS A 582 -1.50 -20.47 19.28
N GLN A 583 -2.79 -20.77 19.37
CA GLN A 583 -3.64 -20.91 20.59
C GLN A 583 -3.99 -19.68 21.42
N ALA A 584 -3.08 -18.75 21.74
CA ALA A 584 -3.41 -17.71 22.73
C ALA A 584 -4.41 -16.62 22.25
N ALA A 585 -4.75 -16.60 20.95
CA ALA A 585 -5.82 -15.77 20.38
C ALA A 585 -7.14 -16.53 20.16
N SER A 586 -7.27 -17.78 20.63
CA SER A 586 -8.35 -18.72 20.28
C SER A 586 -9.71 -18.45 20.94
N LEU A 587 -9.97 -17.19 21.33
CA LEU A 587 -11.32 -16.65 21.59
C LEU A 587 -11.93 -15.95 20.35
N ASN A 588 -11.11 -15.52 19.38
CA ASN A 588 -11.54 -14.75 18.20
C ASN A 588 -11.36 -15.51 16.86
N GLN A 589 -10.81 -16.73 16.85
CA GLN A 589 -10.22 -17.31 15.63
C GLN A 589 -11.17 -18.09 14.71
N ASP A 590 -12.32 -18.58 15.17
CA ASP A 590 -13.21 -19.44 14.37
C ASP A 590 -14.46 -18.73 13.79
N HIS A 591 -14.35 -17.41 13.60
CA HIS A 591 -15.15 -16.76 12.56
C HIS A 591 -14.67 -17.21 11.17
N LYS A 592 -15.26 -18.32 10.69
CA LYS A 592 -15.67 -18.36 9.28
C LYS A 592 -16.50 -17.09 9.03
N PRO A 593 -16.09 -16.17 8.15
CA PRO A 593 -17.00 -15.11 7.77
C PRO A 593 -18.23 -15.77 7.15
N THR A 594 -19.42 -15.44 7.65
CA THR A 594 -20.66 -15.67 6.93
C THR A 594 -20.53 -15.09 5.53
N ASP A 595 -21.23 -15.64 4.54
CA ASP A 595 -20.79 -15.70 3.14
C ASP A 595 -20.86 -14.38 2.34
N VAL A 596 -20.28 -13.30 2.86
CA VAL A 596 -20.17 -12.00 2.21
C VAL A 596 -19.05 -11.99 1.17
N LYS A 597 -18.05 -12.88 1.27
CA LYS A 597 -16.99 -13.02 0.24
C LYS A 597 -17.54 -13.55 -1.09
N SER A 598 -18.52 -14.45 -1.09
CA SER A 598 -19.20 -14.89 -2.32
C SER A 598 -20.22 -13.85 -2.82
N ALA A 599 -20.84 -13.07 -1.94
CA ALA A 599 -21.78 -12.00 -2.33
C ALA A 599 -21.11 -10.73 -2.89
N LEU A 600 -19.97 -10.30 -2.33
CA LEU A 600 -19.26 -9.06 -2.72
C LEU A 600 -18.43 -9.20 -4.00
N SER A 601 -18.05 -10.42 -4.41
CA SER A 601 -17.10 -10.63 -5.51
C SER A 601 -17.73 -11.01 -6.86
N VAL A 602 -19.02 -11.34 -6.89
CA VAL A 602 -19.67 -11.96 -8.07
C VAL A 602 -20.71 -11.05 -8.77
N SER A 603 -21.15 -9.95 -8.14
CA SER A 603 -22.06 -8.99 -8.78
C SER A 603 -21.57 -7.54 -8.64
N LEU A 604 -21.53 -6.83 -9.77
CA LEU A 604 -21.16 -5.40 -9.90
C LEU A 604 -19.70 -5.07 -9.51
N GLN A 605 -18.73 -5.56 -10.30
CA GLN A 605 -17.49 -4.80 -10.50
C GLN A 605 -17.80 -3.56 -11.35
N PRO A 606 -17.59 -2.32 -10.86
CA PRO A 606 -17.58 -1.14 -11.71
C PRO A 606 -16.26 -1.05 -12.50
N ASP A 607 -16.28 -0.52 -13.73
CA ASP A 607 -15.08 -0.28 -14.58
C ASP A 607 -14.05 0.73 -14.00
N ALA A 608 -14.27 1.23 -12.77
CA ALA A 608 -13.42 2.13 -12.01
C ALA A 608 -13.82 2.12 -10.49
N PRO A 609 -12.89 1.95 -9.54
CA PRO A 609 -13.20 1.84 -8.09
C PRO A 609 -13.40 3.18 -7.35
N THR A 610 -14.63 3.49 -6.96
CA THR A 610 -15.04 4.71 -6.21
C THR A 610 -14.48 4.81 -4.79
N ILE A 611 -14.61 5.99 -4.14
CA ILE A 611 -14.30 6.15 -2.71
C ILE A 611 -15.07 5.15 -1.85
N GLY A 612 -16.38 5.01 -2.07
CA GLY A 612 -17.20 4.08 -1.33
C GLY A 612 -16.69 2.65 -1.40
N HIS A 613 -16.04 2.25 -2.50
CA HIS A 613 -15.34 0.96 -2.59
C HIS A 613 -13.99 0.99 -1.82
N ILE A 614 -13.12 1.95 -2.11
CA ILE A 614 -11.80 2.11 -1.45
C ILE A 614 -11.91 2.15 0.08
N LEU A 615 -12.90 2.87 0.59
CA LEU A 615 -13.20 3.04 2.01
C LEU A 615 -13.81 1.77 2.63
N THR A 616 -14.82 1.15 2.01
CA THR A 616 -15.43 -0.08 2.57
C THR A 616 -14.44 -1.24 2.59
N THR A 617 -13.57 -1.36 1.56
CA THR A 617 -12.43 -2.29 1.59
C THR A 617 -11.42 -1.92 2.67
N GLY A 618 -10.96 -0.67 2.76
CA GLY A 618 -9.98 -0.26 3.76
C GLY A 618 -10.46 -0.40 5.21
N VAL A 619 -11.75 -0.20 5.47
CA VAL A 619 -12.39 -0.45 6.77
C VAL A 619 -12.57 -1.95 7.04
N PHE A 620 -12.90 -2.75 6.02
CA PHE A 620 -12.92 -4.21 6.13
C PHE A 620 -11.53 -4.77 6.50
N ASP A 621 -10.49 -4.35 5.80
CA ASP A 621 -9.09 -4.72 6.06
C ASP A 621 -8.68 -4.35 7.50
N LEU A 622 -9.09 -3.18 7.99
CA LEU A 622 -8.88 -2.75 9.37
C LEU A 622 -9.63 -3.64 10.38
N THR A 623 -10.91 -3.97 10.15
CA THR A 623 -11.64 -4.90 11.03
C THR A 623 -11.07 -6.31 11.03
N ASN A 624 -10.50 -6.77 9.91
CA ASN A 624 -9.79 -8.04 9.81
C ASN A 624 -8.43 -8.00 10.52
N ALA A 625 -7.73 -6.87 10.51
CA ALA A 625 -6.52 -6.71 11.32
C ALA A 625 -6.85 -6.73 12.84
N LEU A 626 -7.96 -6.11 13.24
CA LEU A 626 -8.42 -6.09 14.64
C LEU A 626 -8.88 -7.46 15.14
N SER A 627 -9.54 -8.30 14.33
CA SER A 627 -9.96 -9.65 14.77
C SER A 627 -8.78 -10.57 15.13
N HIS A 628 -7.59 -10.33 14.58
CA HIS A 628 -6.36 -11.02 14.96
C HIS A 628 -5.69 -10.46 16.24
N THR A 629 -6.34 -9.53 16.96
CA THR A 629 -5.87 -8.97 18.22
C THR A 629 -6.80 -9.29 19.40
N LEU A 630 -6.26 -9.22 20.63
CA LEU A 630 -7.10 -9.06 21.82
C LEU A 630 -7.48 -7.58 21.98
N SER A 631 -8.78 -7.30 22.00
CA SER A 631 -9.34 -5.94 21.91
C SER A 631 -9.75 -5.38 23.26
N TRP A 632 -9.38 -4.12 23.51
CA TRP A 632 -9.62 -3.38 24.75
C TRP A 632 -10.28 -2.03 24.42
N TYR A 633 -11.15 -1.54 25.31
CA TYR A 633 -12.06 -0.43 24.97
C TYR A 633 -12.00 0.71 25.98
N VAL A 634 -11.84 1.94 25.48
CA VAL A 634 -11.85 3.17 26.30
C VAL A 634 -13.02 4.04 25.88
N ILE A 635 -14.03 4.10 26.74
CA ILE A 635 -15.28 4.83 26.56
C ILE A 635 -15.11 6.23 27.16
N CYS A 636 -14.91 7.22 26.30
CA CYS A 636 -14.70 8.62 26.66
C CYS A 636 -16.04 9.36 26.72
N MET A 637 -16.31 10.06 27.83
CA MET A 637 -17.56 10.76 28.08
C MET A 637 -17.34 12.23 28.49
N ARG A 638 -18.29 13.09 28.09
CA ARG A 638 -18.37 14.49 28.51
C ARG A 638 -19.20 14.59 29.79
N PRO A 639 -18.69 15.11 30.92
CA PRO A 639 -19.47 15.24 32.15
C PRO A 639 -20.50 16.38 32.09
N ASN A 640 -20.30 17.39 31.24
CA ASN A 640 -21.23 18.49 31.02
C ASN A 640 -21.07 19.10 29.61
N GLU A 641 -22.09 19.84 29.17
CA GLU A 641 -22.15 20.52 27.87
C GLU A 641 -21.31 21.81 27.79
N LEU A 642 -20.97 22.42 28.93
CA LEU A 642 -20.35 23.75 29.00
C LEU A 642 -18.81 23.71 29.02
N PHE A 643 -18.21 22.51 28.92
CA PHE A 643 -16.76 22.29 29.01
C PHE A 643 -16.12 22.80 30.32
N LEU A 644 -16.91 22.83 31.41
CA LEU A 644 -16.46 23.36 32.70
C LEU A 644 -15.87 22.26 33.59
N PRO A 645 -14.67 22.44 34.18
CA PRO A 645 -14.12 21.50 35.15
C PRO A 645 -14.97 21.45 36.43
N ASN A 646 -14.90 20.32 37.14
CA ASN A 646 -15.63 20.05 38.39
C ASN A 646 -17.17 20.12 38.28
N SER A 647 -17.73 20.32 37.08
CA SER A 647 -19.17 20.36 36.80
C SER A 647 -19.64 19.07 36.13
N CYS A 648 -20.79 18.54 36.55
CA CYS A 648 -21.32 17.27 36.05
C CYS A 648 -22.86 17.31 35.96
N ASP A 649 -23.40 17.13 34.75
CA ASP A 649 -24.84 17.10 34.49
C ASP A 649 -25.32 15.65 34.38
N MET A 650 -26.26 15.28 35.26
CA MET A 650 -26.90 13.97 35.28
C MET A 650 -27.67 13.66 33.98
N LYS A 651 -28.18 14.67 33.27
CA LYS A 651 -28.88 14.45 31.99
C LYS A 651 -27.90 14.10 30.88
N LYS A 652 -26.80 14.85 30.75
CA LYS A 652 -25.71 14.55 29.80
C LYS A 652 -25.06 13.20 30.10
N LEU A 653 -24.84 12.83 31.36
CA LEU A 653 -24.39 11.47 31.71
C LEU A 653 -25.42 10.41 31.35
N SER A 654 -26.68 10.54 31.80
CA SER A 654 -27.74 9.55 31.55
C SER A 654 -27.94 9.28 30.06
N SER A 655 -27.92 10.33 29.24
CA SER A 655 -27.91 10.21 27.78
C SER A 655 -26.76 9.32 27.29
N GLN A 656 -25.50 9.63 27.62
CA GLN A 656 -24.35 8.83 27.19
C GLN A 656 -24.39 7.39 27.71
N VAL A 657 -24.79 7.17 28.96
CA VAL A 657 -24.94 5.82 29.55
C VAL A 657 -25.92 4.96 28.74
N ILE A 658 -27.01 5.56 28.24
CA ILE A 658 -27.98 4.91 27.36
C ILE A 658 -27.42 4.69 25.94
N LEU A 659 -26.81 5.71 25.31
CA LEU A 659 -26.30 5.63 23.94
C LEU A 659 -25.17 4.60 23.79
N PHE A 660 -24.26 4.52 24.76
CA PHE A 660 -23.23 3.47 24.83
C PHE A 660 -23.77 2.10 25.29
N LYS A 661 -25.05 1.99 25.64
CA LYS A 661 -25.70 0.78 26.18
C LYS A 661 -24.94 0.20 27.37
N LEU A 662 -24.39 1.03 28.28
CA LEU A 662 -23.49 0.57 29.36
C LEU A 662 -24.13 -0.52 30.23
N GLN A 663 -25.44 -0.45 30.49
CA GLN A 663 -26.16 -1.46 31.28
C GLN A 663 -26.04 -2.87 30.66
N ALA A 664 -26.02 -2.98 29.32
CA ALA A 664 -25.82 -4.25 28.63
C ALA A 664 -24.35 -4.72 28.73
N LEU A 665 -23.39 -3.79 28.64
CA LEU A 665 -21.96 -4.09 28.82
C LEU A 665 -21.66 -4.57 30.25
N ILE A 666 -22.20 -3.89 31.27
CA ILE A 666 -22.10 -4.30 32.67
C ILE A 666 -22.71 -5.70 32.89
N LYS A 667 -23.91 -5.96 32.35
CA LYS A 667 -24.54 -7.29 32.41
C LYS A 667 -23.68 -8.37 31.73
N ARG A 668 -23.07 -8.09 30.57
CA ARG A 668 -22.16 -9.01 29.87
C ARG A 668 -20.85 -9.27 30.62
N MET A 669 -20.30 -8.27 31.31
CA MET A 669 -19.04 -8.38 32.05
C MET A 669 -19.20 -9.10 33.40
N LYS A 670 -20.27 -8.79 34.14
CA LYS A 670 -20.64 -9.50 35.38
C LYS A 670 -20.75 -11.01 35.21
N ALA A 671 -21.18 -11.45 34.03
CA ALA A 671 -21.56 -12.82 33.76
C ALA A 671 -20.43 -13.64 33.08
N GLY A 672 -19.19 -13.44 33.56
CA GLY A 672 -18.00 -14.18 33.11
C GLY A 672 -17.47 -13.71 31.74
N TYR A 673 -16.71 -12.61 31.73
CA TYR A 673 -15.87 -12.26 30.57
C TYR A 673 -14.41 -12.65 30.84
N HIS A 674 -13.96 -13.71 30.16
CA HIS A 674 -12.60 -14.21 30.23
C HIS A 674 -11.75 -13.60 29.12
N THR A 675 -10.56 -13.09 29.46
CA THR A 675 -9.65 -12.43 28.50
C THR A 675 -8.72 -13.40 27.78
N ILE A 676 -8.58 -14.62 28.29
CA ILE A 676 -7.67 -15.64 27.76
C ILE A 676 -8.22 -17.04 28.04
N SER A 677 -7.89 -17.99 27.16
CA SER A 677 -8.15 -19.41 27.37
C SER A 677 -6.91 -20.23 27.00
N PHE A 678 -6.81 -21.42 27.58
CA PHE A 678 -5.74 -22.40 27.37
C PHE A 678 -6.39 -23.79 27.26
N THR A 679 -5.77 -24.73 26.53
CA THR A 679 -6.07 -26.16 26.76
C THR A 679 -5.57 -26.59 28.15
N PHE A 680 -6.10 -27.70 28.69
CA PHE A 680 -5.67 -28.16 30.02
C PHE A 680 -4.16 -28.50 30.08
N ASP A 681 -3.60 -28.99 28.97
CA ASP A 681 -2.18 -29.32 28.87
C ASP A 681 -1.33 -28.04 28.77
N GLU A 682 -1.70 -27.06 27.92
CA GLU A 682 -1.04 -25.74 27.87
C GLU A 682 -1.02 -25.03 29.23
N PHE A 683 -2.15 -25.07 29.95
CA PHE A 683 -2.27 -24.48 31.29
C PHE A 683 -1.33 -25.17 32.29
N TRP A 684 -1.25 -26.50 32.24
CA TRP A 684 -0.39 -27.27 33.12
C TRP A 684 1.08 -27.09 32.79
N GLU A 685 1.49 -27.20 31.53
CA GLU A 685 2.88 -26.96 31.09
C GLU A 685 3.37 -25.56 31.48
N ARG A 686 2.53 -24.54 31.33
CA ARG A 686 2.86 -23.15 31.66
C ARG A 686 3.02 -22.91 33.15
N TYR A 687 2.09 -23.39 33.98
CA TYR A 687 2.01 -23.00 35.40
C TYR A 687 2.41 -24.10 36.38
N TYR A 688 2.78 -25.31 35.93
CA TYR A 688 3.21 -26.44 36.78
C TYR A 688 4.21 -26.05 37.88
N ILE A 689 5.18 -25.18 37.58
CA ILE A 689 6.22 -24.74 38.52
C ILE A 689 5.68 -23.73 39.55
N SER A 690 4.74 -22.86 39.16
CA SER A 690 4.18 -21.80 40.02
C SER A 690 2.98 -22.26 40.85
N LEU A 691 2.13 -23.15 40.32
CA LEU A 691 0.88 -23.58 40.96
C LEU A 691 1.04 -24.08 42.41
N PRO A 692 2.05 -24.89 42.79
CA PRO A 692 2.24 -25.28 44.19
C PRO A 692 2.51 -24.10 45.14
N VAL A 693 3.06 -22.99 44.63
CA VAL A 693 3.32 -21.73 45.36
C VAL A 693 2.13 -20.78 45.32
N THR A 694 1.33 -20.82 44.25
CA THR A 694 0.07 -20.07 44.13
C THR A 694 -1.00 -20.64 45.06
N VAL A 695 -1.21 -21.96 45.00
CA VAL A 695 -2.25 -22.70 45.73
C VAL A 695 -1.79 -23.11 47.14
N ASN A 696 -0.50 -22.98 47.46
CA ASN A 696 0.09 -23.30 48.78
C ASN A 696 -0.16 -24.75 49.26
N THR A 697 -0.35 -25.67 48.32
CA THR A 697 -0.62 -27.10 48.55
C THR A 697 0.02 -27.93 47.44
N MET A 698 0.32 -29.21 47.71
CA MET A 698 0.74 -30.14 46.65
C MET A 698 -0.46 -30.60 45.83
N ILE A 699 -0.36 -30.51 44.50
CA ILE A 699 -1.33 -31.04 43.55
C ILE A 699 -0.93 -32.48 43.21
N ASP A 700 -1.86 -33.42 43.31
CA ASP A 700 -1.59 -34.83 43.01
C ASP A 700 -1.27 -35.03 41.50
N PRO A 701 -0.09 -35.55 41.14
CA PRO A 701 0.27 -35.81 39.75
C PRO A 701 -0.61 -36.86 39.06
N ALA A 702 -1.31 -37.73 39.80
CA ALA A 702 -2.15 -38.79 39.25
C ALA A 702 -3.53 -38.31 38.72
N LEU A 703 -3.97 -37.11 39.11
CA LEU A 703 -5.22 -36.52 38.62
C LEU A 703 -5.15 -36.19 37.11
N SER A 704 -6.27 -36.25 36.40
CA SER A 704 -6.34 -35.77 35.01
C SER A 704 -6.10 -34.26 34.92
N ALA A 705 -5.72 -33.75 33.74
CA ALA A 705 -5.47 -32.32 33.54
C ALA A 705 -6.70 -31.44 33.86
N LYS A 706 -7.92 -31.95 33.59
CA LYS A 706 -9.18 -31.29 33.97
C LYS A 706 -9.41 -31.28 35.48
N GLU A 707 -9.20 -32.40 36.17
CA GLU A 707 -9.31 -32.47 37.64
C GLU A 707 -8.28 -31.58 38.35
N LYS A 708 -7.05 -31.48 37.81
CA LYS A 708 -6.03 -30.52 38.28
C LYS A 708 -6.52 -29.08 38.16
N CYS A 709 -7.15 -28.70 37.04
CA CYS A 709 -7.76 -27.38 36.88
C CYS A 709 -8.90 -27.15 37.90
N CYS A 710 -9.77 -28.14 38.12
CA CYS A 710 -10.84 -28.06 39.13
C CYS A 710 -10.28 -27.83 40.54
N PHE A 711 -9.23 -28.57 40.91
CA PHE A 711 -8.56 -28.43 42.20
C PHE A 711 -7.95 -27.03 42.39
N VAL A 712 -7.28 -26.49 41.36
CA VAL A 712 -6.69 -25.14 41.40
C VAL A 712 -7.76 -24.07 41.66
N SER A 713 -8.90 -24.13 40.96
CA SER A 713 -10.00 -23.17 41.19
C SER A 713 -10.57 -23.28 42.62
N GLN A 714 -10.87 -24.50 43.07
CA GLN A 714 -11.42 -24.75 44.41
C GLN A 714 -10.48 -24.30 45.54
N ALA A 715 -9.20 -24.61 45.43
CA ALA A 715 -8.22 -24.32 46.48
C ALA A 715 -7.75 -22.85 46.49
N LEU A 716 -7.98 -22.09 45.40
CA LEU A 716 -7.84 -20.62 45.37
C LEU A 716 -9.14 -19.88 45.75
N GLY A 717 -10.25 -20.60 45.91
CA GLY A 717 -11.57 -20.01 46.20
C GLY A 717 -12.12 -19.18 45.04
N TRP A 718 -11.78 -19.54 43.81
CA TRP A 718 -12.22 -18.83 42.61
C TRP A 718 -13.62 -19.26 42.18
N ASP A 719 -14.37 -18.30 41.63
CA ASP A 719 -15.68 -18.52 41.03
C ASP A 719 -15.60 -18.64 39.49
N GLU A 720 -16.74 -18.89 38.86
CA GLU A 720 -16.85 -18.98 37.40
C GLU A 720 -16.51 -17.66 36.68
N ALA A 721 -16.61 -16.51 37.36
CA ALA A 721 -16.21 -15.22 36.81
C ALA A 721 -14.68 -15.03 36.83
N MET A 722 -13.98 -15.64 37.78
CA MET A 722 -12.51 -15.67 37.80
C MET A 722 -11.92 -16.76 36.89
N MET A 723 -12.47 -17.98 36.92
CA MET A 723 -11.98 -19.14 36.15
C MET A 723 -13.11 -20.14 35.84
N THR A 724 -13.54 -20.20 34.58
CA THR A 724 -14.46 -21.22 34.05
C THR A 724 -13.71 -22.40 33.42
N ILE A 725 -14.23 -23.63 33.59
CA ILE A 725 -13.66 -24.87 33.06
C ILE A 725 -14.65 -25.50 32.07
N GLY A 726 -14.27 -25.55 30.79
CA GLY A 726 -15.08 -26.13 29.71
C GLY A 726 -14.82 -27.62 29.49
N GLU A 727 -15.19 -28.13 28.31
CA GLU A 727 -14.93 -29.52 27.92
C GLU A 727 -13.45 -29.84 27.70
N SER A 728 -12.70 -29.00 26.98
CA SER A 728 -11.27 -29.19 26.68
C SER A 728 -10.35 -27.99 27.01
N LYS A 729 -10.93 -26.82 27.33
CA LYS A 729 -10.21 -25.59 27.71
C LYS A 729 -10.55 -25.09 29.11
N VAL A 730 -9.60 -24.38 29.70
CA VAL A 730 -9.81 -23.47 30.84
C VAL A 730 -9.83 -22.02 30.35
N PHE A 731 -10.74 -21.23 30.90
CA PHE A 731 -10.91 -19.81 30.61
C PHE A 731 -10.55 -18.99 31.86
N LEU A 732 -9.79 -17.90 31.70
CA LEU A 732 -9.35 -17.05 32.82
C LEU A 732 -9.74 -15.59 32.62
N SER A 733 -10.24 -14.99 33.69
CA SER A 733 -10.30 -13.54 33.83
C SER A 733 -8.91 -12.91 33.83
N ASN A 734 -8.82 -11.62 33.51
CA ASN A 734 -7.57 -10.86 33.59
C ASN A 734 -6.95 -10.89 35.01
N ASN A 735 -7.78 -10.94 36.05
CA ASN A 735 -7.33 -10.97 37.44
C ASN A 735 -6.75 -12.34 37.80
N ALA A 736 -7.42 -13.44 37.45
CA ALA A 736 -6.90 -14.80 37.63
C ALA A 736 -5.59 -15.02 36.84
N PHE A 737 -5.56 -14.57 35.57
CA PHE A 737 -4.35 -14.59 34.74
C PHE A 737 -3.20 -13.83 35.38
N ARG A 738 -3.43 -12.60 35.87
CA ARG A 738 -2.36 -11.82 36.52
C ARG A 738 -1.85 -12.46 37.81
N VAL A 739 -2.70 -13.11 38.63
CA VAL A 739 -2.25 -13.82 39.83
C VAL A 739 -1.27 -14.94 39.49
N LEU A 740 -1.58 -15.77 38.48
CA LEU A 740 -0.69 -16.85 38.03
C LEU A 740 0.61 -16.31 37.43
N GLU A 741 0.52 -15.27 36.59
CA GLU A 741 1.66 -14.63 35.94
C GLU A 741 2.57 -13.88 36.92
N ASP A 742 2.04 -13.23 37.95
CA ASP A 742 2.82 -12.52 38.96
C ASP A 742 3.55 -13.48 39.92
N ASP A 743 2.97 -14.62 40.29
CA ASP A 743 3.71 -15.68 41.00
C ASP A 743 4.82 -16.28 40.11
N LEU A 744 4.53 -16.57 38.83
CA LEU A 744 5.51 -17.11 37.88
C LEU A 744 6.68 -16.12 37.63
N LYS A 745 6.38 -14.83 37.43
CA LYS A 745 7.36 -13.72 37.42
C LYS A 745 8.25 -13.72 38.67
N SER A 746 7.69 -14.02 39.84
CA SER A 746 8.43 -14.01 41.11
C SER A 746 9.47 -15.13 41.17
N LEU A 747 9.17 -16.30 40.60
CA LEU A 747 10.07 -17.46 40.53
C LEU A 747 11.20 -17.21 39.52
N GLU A 748 10.89 -16.78 38.29
CA GLU A 748 11.88 -16.38 37.27
C GLU A 748 12.91 -15.37 37.85
N LYS A 749 12.42 -14.39 38.61
CA LYS A 749 13.22 -13.33 39.25
C LYS A 749 14.10 -13.86 40.39
N ASN A 750 13.66 -14.90 41.09
CA ASN A 750 14.43 -15.55 42.16
C ASN A 750 15.49 -16.51 41.61
N GLU A 751 15.20 -17.21 40.52
CA GLU A 751 16.19 -18.04 39.81
C GLU A 751 17.25 -17.19 39.12
N SER A 752 16.85 -16.11 38.44
CA SER A 752 17.75 -15.09 37.87
C SER A 752 18.69 -14.48 38.92
N LYS A 753 18.25 -14.36 40.18
CA LYS A 753 19.10 -13.94 41.30
C LYS A 753 20.06 -15.04 41.73
N LYS A 754 19.59 -16.28 41.88
CA LYS A 754 20.43 -17.45 42.25
C LYS A 754 21.57 -17.66 41.24
N ALA A 755 21.29 -17.60 39.93
CA ALA A 755 22.29 -17.72 38.88
C ALA A 755 23.36 -16.61 38.92
N LYS A 756 22.98 -15.39 39.30
CA LYS A 756 23.92 -14.25 39.47
C LYS A 756 24.67 -14.25 40.80
N LEU A 757 24.26 -15.08 41.74
CA LEU A 757 24.97 -15.34 42.99
C LEU A 757 25.98 -16.48 42.84
N SER A 758 25.65 -17.54 42.08
CA SER A 758 26.59 -18.64 41.80
C SER A 758 27.78 -18.21 40.95
N SER A 759 27.59 -17.33 39.95
CA SER A 759 28.69 -16.85 39.10
C SER A 759 29.70 -15.92 39.80
N LYS A 760 29.37 -15.39 40.99
CA LYS A 760 30.27 -14.55 41.80
C LYS A 760 31.17 -15.31 42.79
N GLY A 761 31.20 -16.64 42.74
CA GLY A 761 31.84 -17.51 43.73
C GLY A 761 33.38 -17.47 43.87
N GLN A 762 34.10 -16.49 43.31
CA GLN A 762 35.58 -16.39 43.42
C GLN A 762 36.11 -14.95 43.58
N ARG A 763 36.07 -14.42 44.80
CA ARG A 763 37.12 -13.60 45.48
C ARG A 763 36.62 -13.12 46.86
N PRO A 764 37.50 -12.95 47.86
CA PRO A 764 37.09 -12.52 49.20
C PRO A 764 36.93 -10.99 49.31
N PHE A 765 36.04 -10.59 50.22
CA PHE A 765 35.93 -9.29 50.91
C PHE A 765 36.61 -8.05 50.32
N ASP A 766 35.78 -7.05 49.99
CA ASP A 766 35.91 -5.76 50.66
C ASP A 766 34.52 -5.11 50.86
N MET A 767 34.37 -4.28 51.90
CA MET A 767 33.05 -3.81 52.37
C MET A 767 33.07 -2.32 52.75
N TYR A 768 32.77 -1.41 51.81
CA TYR A 768 32.22 -0.08 52.09
C TYR A 768 31.67 0.60 50.83
N SER A 769 30.34 0.56 50.63
CA SER A 769 29.54 1.70 50.16
C SER A 769 28.06 1.41 50.36
N PHE A 770 27.33 2.34 50.96
CA PHE A 770 25.86 2.31 51.03
C PHE A 770 25.32 3.37 50.07
N ASN A 771 24.11 3.14 49.53
CA ASN A 771 23.37 4.05 48.64
C ASN A 771 23.94 4.27 47.22
N ASP A 772 23.88 3.25 46.35
CA ASP A 772 23.25 3.44 45.02
C ASP A 772 22.85 2.08 44.40
N ASP A 773 21.55 1.78 44.30
CA ASP A 773 21.05 0.51 43.73
C ASP A 773 19.58 0.61 43.23
N LEU A 774 19.22 1.72 42.58
CA LEU A 774 17.88 1.97 42.01
C LEU A 774 17.79 1.73 40.48
N ALA A 775 18.71 0.92 39.93
CA ALA A 775 18.69 0.43 38.55
C ALA A 775 19.43 -0.92 38.48
N SER A 776 19.44 -1.62 37.32
CA SER A 776 20.19 -2.89 37.09
C SER A 776 19.53 -4.15 37.75
N THR A 777 19.44 -5.36 37.18
CA THR A 777 19.52 -5.88 35.79
C THR A 777 18.69 -7.18 35.65
N ALA A 778 17.81 -7.27 34.64
CA ALA A 778 17.26 -8.55 34.15
C ALA A 778 17.89 -8.90 32.79
N MET A 779 18.72 -9.96 32.75
CA MET A 779 19.45 -10.50 31.59
C MET A 779 20.09 -11.86 31.95
N SER A 780 20.02 -12.84 31.05
CA SER A 780 21.15 -13.41 30.31
C SER A 780 21.15 -12.74 28.90
N GLU A 781 22.21 -12.58 28.12
CA GLU A 781 23.12 -13.58 27.52
C GLU A 781 22.29 -14.61 26.70
N ASP A 782 22.54 -14.80 25.40
CA ASP A 782 23.71 -14.40 24.58
C ASP A 782 23.59 -13.07 23.80
N ASP A 783 24.75 -12.47 23.48
CA ASP A 783 25.06 -11.63 22.29
C ASP A 783 26.45 -10.96 22.51
N TYR A 784 27.54 -11.50 21.93
CA TYR A 784 28.77 -10.78 21.51
C TYR A 784 29.86 -11.78 21.05
N MET A 785 30.19 -11.79 19.76
CA MET A 785 31.55 -11.58 19.21
C MET A 785 31.48 -11.40 17.68
N GLU A 786 32.60 -11.01 17.07
CA GLU A 786 32.64 -10.16 15.86
C GLU A 786 33.22 -10.88 14.61
N GLU A 787 33.27 -10.19 13.47
CA GLU A 787 33.88 -10.69 12.22
C GLU A 787 35.40 -10.91 12.34
N ALA A 788 35.93 -12.04 11.83
CA ALA A 788 37.11 -12.12 10.94
C ALA A 788 37.69 -13.55 10.77
N GLY A 789 38.21 -13.84 9.56
CA GLY A 789 39.57 -14.40 9.43
C GLY A 789 39.82 -15.93 9.49
N LEU A 790 39.54 -16.62 8.37
CA LEU A 790 40.51 -17.44 7.61
C LEU A 790 41.18 -18.74 8.18
N HIS A 791 41.07 -19.82 7.40
CA HIS A 791 41.88 -21.08 7.32
C HIS A 791 41.88 -22.12 8.47
N GLY A 792 41.78 -23.41 8.08
CA GLY A 792 42.10 -24.59 8.91
C GLY A 792 41.54 -25.92 8.36
N TYR A 793 42.35 -26.69 7.62
CA TYR A 793 41.93 -27.94 6.95
C TYR A 793 42.00 -29.18 7.87
N THR A 794 40.89 -29.92 8.01
CA THR A 794 40.73 -31.41 8.14
C THR A 794 39.23 -31.69 8.29
N GLY A 795 38.59 -32.71 7.70
CA GLY A 795 39.06 -33.81 6.85
C GLY A 795 38.38 -35.14 7.26
N SER A 796 37.87 -35.92 6.30
CA SER A 796 37.19 -37.23 6.45
C SER A 796 35.76 -37.23 7.09
N ASP A 797 34.80 -38.10 6.74
CA ASP A 797 34.49 -38.74 5.44
C ASP A 797 33.11 -39.48 5.45
N LEU A 798 32.71 -40.08 4.30
CA LEU A 798 31.53 -40.92 4.00
C LEU A 798 30.16 -40.19 3.98
N MET A 799 29.37 -40.14 2.89
CA MET A 799 28.77 -41.16 1.97
C MET A 799 27.54 -41.89 2.57
N SER A 800 26.46 -42.21 1.83
CA SER A 800 26.22 -42.41 0.37
C SER A 800 25.12 -41.47 -0.20
N GLN A 801 24.98 -41.14 -1.50
CA GLN A 801 24.77 -41.97 -2.72
C GLN A 801 23.54 -42.93 -2.63
N ALA A 802 22.71 -43.20 -3.65
CA ALA A 802 22.46 -42.63 -5.01
C ALA A 802 21.08 -43.20 -5.53
N THR A 803 20.55 -43.12 -6.77
CA THR A 803 21.05 -42.77 -8.12
C THR A 803 19.90 -42.40 -9.11
N LEU A 804 20.16 -41.47 -10.04
CA LEU A 804 19.67 -41.27 -11.44
C LEU A 804 18.38 -41.91 -12.06
N ASP A 805 17.78 -41.10 -12.96
CA ASP A 805 17.31 -41.38 -14.35
C ASP A 805 15.92 -41.99 -14.75
N ASN A 806 15.04 -41.07 -15.19
CA ASN A 806 14.69 -40.81 -16.62
C ASN A 806 13.50 -41.54 -17.34
N ARG A 807 12.87 -40.77 -18.25
CA ARG A 807 12.01 -41.12 -19.43
C ARG A 807 10.54 -41.60 -19.31
N ASN A 808 9.66 -40.63 -19.63
CA ASN A 808 8.69 -40.64 -20.74
C ASN A 808 7.37 -41.49 -20.75
N ASN A 809 6.28 -40.72 -20.66
CA ASN A 809 5.16 -40.62 -21.64
C ASN A 809 3.83 -41.40 -21.50
N TYR A 810 2.78 -40.67 -21.91
CA TYR A 810 1.37 -41.01 -22.18
C TYR A 810 0.47 -41.41 -21.00
N ALA A 811 -0.84 -41.09 -20.97
CA ALA A 811 -1.61 -39.97 -21.56
C ALA A 811 -3.06 -39.99 -21.01
N PHE A 812 -3.76 -38.83 -21.03
CA PHE A 812 -5.21 -38.63 -20.79
C PHE A 812 -5.77 -39.13 -19.42
N GLY A 813 -6.51 -38.37 -18.62
CA GLY A 813 -7.01 -36.99 -18.77
C GLY A 813 -8.38 -36.91 -19.44
N ASN A 814 -9.41 -36.46 -18.70
CA ASN A 814 -10.49 -35.60 -19.19
C ASN A 814 -11.39 -35.11 -18.04
N ASN A 815 -11.57 -33.79 -17.96
CA ASN A 815 -12.67 -33.14 -17.24
C ASN A 815 -13.30 -32.14 -18.23
N SER A 816 -14.62 -32.18 -18.41
CA SER A 816 -15.35 -31.35 -19.39
C SER A 816 -16.86 -31.41 -19.12
N THR A 817 -17.65 -30.34 -19.19
CA THR A 817 -17.37 -28.92 -19.44
C THR A 817 -18.56 -28.06 -18.97
N HIS A 818 -18.37 -26.74 -19.00
CA HIS A 818 -19.37 -25.66 -19.07
C HIS A 818 -20.51 -25.89 -20.13
N ASP A 819 -21.57 -25.08 -20.29
CA ASP A 819 -21.62 -23.60 -20.19
C ASP A 819 -23.05 -22.98 -20.16
N MET A 820 -23.12 -21.64 -19.98
CA MET A 820 -24.12 -20.64 -20.45
C MET A 820 -25.65 -20.80 -20.15
N LYS A 821 -26.51 -19.77 -20.31
CA LYS A 821 -26.54 -18.33 -19.90
C LYS A 821 -27.90 -17.72 -20.34
N SER A 822 -28.20 -16.49 -19.88
CA SER A 822 -29.20 -15.50 -20.38
C SER A 822 -30.71 -15.80 -20.37
N ASP A 823 -31.43 -14.87 -19.73
CA ASP A 823 -32.72 -14.25 -20.13
C ASP A 823 -34.06 -15.03 -20.07
N THR A 824 -35.24 -14.41 -19.88
CA THR A 824 -35.64 -13.14 -19.21
C THR A 824 -37.17 -13.12 -18.97
N GLU A 825 -37.62 -12.56 -17.83
CA GLU A 825 -38.98 -12.06 -17.50
C GLU A 825 -40.25 -12.95 -17.26
N LYS A 826 -41.00 -12.50 -16.23
CA LYS A 826 -42.49 -12.40 -16.10
C LYS A 826 -43.39 -13.63 -15.81
N LYS A 827 -43.67 -13.72 -14.49
CA LYS A 827 -45.02 -13.73 -13.84
C LYS A 827 -45.84 -15.04 -13.67
N ALA A 828 -46.15 -15.24 -12.38
CA ALA A 828 -47.47 -15.59 -11.79
C ALA A 828 -47.87 -17.07 -11.55
N ASN A 829 -47.84 -17.40 -10.26
CA ASN A 829 -48.88 -18.08 -9.46
C ASN A 829 -49.22 -19.58 -9.67
N MET A 830 -48.91 -20.30 -8.58
CA MET A 830 -49.68 -21.40 -7.94
C MET A 830 -49.53 -22.85 -8.44
N LEU A 831 -49.47 -23.69 -7.40
CA LEU A 831 -49.52 -25.16 -7.32
C LEU A 831 -50.98 -25.66 -7.33
N PRO A 832 -51.27 -26.99 -7.33
CA PRO A 832 -50.49 -28.13 -7.87
C PRO A 832 -51.34 -29.17 -8.65
N GLY A 833 -50.66 -30.09 -9.34
CA GLY A 833 -51.04 -31.52 -9.32
C GLY A 833 -51.59 -32.17 -10.60
N ALA A 834 -51.62 -33.51 -10.55
CA ALA A 834 -52.15 -34.49 -11.51
C ALA A 834 -51.44 -34.65 -12.88
N ASP A 835 -50.82 -35.83 -13.05
CA ASP A 835 -50.67 -36.54 -14.34
C ASP A 835 -52.10 -36.84 -14.90
N PRO A 836 -52.35 -36.88 -16.23
CA PRO A 836 -51.84 -37.99 -17.03
C PRO A 836 -51.36 -37.66 -18.45
N GLN A 837 -50.58 -38.60 -18.98
CA GLN A 837 -50.23 -38.80 -20.40
C GLN A 837 -51.32 -38.43 -21.43
N LYS A 838 -50.94 -37.70 -22.48
CA LYS A 838 -51.55 -37.82 -23.82
C LYS A 838 -50.64 -37.35 -24.96
N GLU A 839 -50.98 -37.77 -26.17
CA GLU A 839 -50.23 -37.56 -27.42
C GLU A 839 -50.37 -36.12 -27.94
N ILE A 840 -49.30 -35.56 -28.53
CA ILE A 840 -49.34 -34.35 -29.38
C ILE A 840 -48.37 -34.51 -30.57
N ASP A 841 -48.98 -34.66 -31.75
CA ASP A 841 -48.59 -34.24 -33.12
C ASP A 841 -47.10 -34.13 -33.55
N ASP A 842 -46.78 -34.84 -34.64
CA ASP A 842 -45.56 -34.65 -35.45
C ASP A 842 -45.65 -33.37 -36.32
N GLU A 843 -45.06 -32.26 -35.87
CA GLU A 843 -44.85 -31.09 -36.74
C GLU A 843 -43.86 -31.39 -37.90
N PRO A 844 -44.10 -30.90 -39.12
CA PRO A 844 -43.25 -31.18 -40.28
C PRO A 844 -41.88 -30.49 -40.19
N MET A 845 -40.88 -31.20 -39.66
CA MET A 845 -39.55 -30.65 -39.38
C MET A 845 -38.93 -29.82 -40.53
N SER A 846 -38.47 -28.61 -40.17
CA SER A 846 -37.82 -27.64 -41.05
C SER A 846 -36.64 -28.21 -41.87
N ASN A 847 -36.45 -27.69 -43.09
CA ASN A 847 -35.34 -28.07 -43.95
C ASN A 847 -33.96 -27.73 -43.36
N ILE A 848 -33.87 -26.74 -42.46
CA ILE A 848 -32.64 -26.44 -41.71
C ILE A 848 -32.37 -27.55 -40.68
N ARG A 849 -33.41 -27.96 -39.93
CA ARG A 849 -33.36 -29.07 -38.96
C ARG A 849 -32.92 -30.37 -39.65
N LYS A 850 -33.44 -30.67 -40.83
CA LYS A 850 -33.05 -31.84 -41.65
C LYS A 850 -31.56 -31.81 -42.05
N LYS A 851 -31.04 -30.67 -42.52
CA LYS A 851 -29.60 -30.51 -42.85
C LYS A 851 -28.70 -30.63 -41.63
N TRP A 852 -29.07 -30.01 -40.51
CA TRP A 852 -28.34 -30.12 -39.25
C TRP A 852 -28.30 -31.56 -38.74
N LEU A 853 -29.44 -32.26 -38.72
CA LEU A 853 -29.47 -33.66 -38.29
C LEU A 853 -28.62 -34.57 -39.19
N LEU A 854 -28.62 -34.37 -40.52
CA LEU A 854 -27.71 -35.10 -41.43
C LEU A 854 -26.23 -34.89 -41.03
N PHE A 855 -25.83 -33.66 -40.73
CA PHE A 855 -24.48 -33.33 -40.29
C PHE A 855 -24.13 -33.94 -38.92
N VAL A 856 -25.05 -33.91 -37.95
CA VAL A 856 -24.93 -34.57 -36.64
C VAL A 856 -24.75 -36.08 -36.78
N TRP A 857 -25.48 -36.72 -37.71
CA TRP A 857 -25.34 -38.14 -38.00
C TRP A 857 -24.00 -38.48 -38.67
N ILE A 858 -23.43 -37.57 -39.46
CA ILE A 858 -22.07 -37.71 -40.01
C ILE A 858 -21.02 -37.59 -38.89
N LEU A 859 -21.09 -36.58 -38.02
CA LEU A 859 -20.12 -36.44 -36.91
C LEU A 859 -20.21 -37.56 -35.85
N THR A 860 -21.37 -38.20 -35.71
CA THR A 860 -21.60 -39.27 -34.73
C THR A 860 -21.75 -40.67 -35.35
N TRP A 861 -21.31 -40.86 -36.60
CA TRP A 861 -21.46 -42.11 -37.37
C TRP A 861 -20.85 -43.33 -36.65
N TRP A 862 -19.71 -43.11 -35.99
CA TRP A 862 -18.93 -44.10 -35.22
C TRP A 862 -19.62 -44.62 -33.96
N ALA A 863 -20.76 -44.03 -33.56
CA ALA A 863 -21.59 -44.49 -32.45
C ALA A 863 -22.97 -44.96 -32.95
N PRO A 864 -23.15 -46.23 -33.36
CA PRO A 864 -24.43 -46.73 -33.86
C PRO A 864 -25.55 -46.70 -32.82
N SER A 865 -26.80 -46.55 -33.26
CA SER A 865 -27.96 -46.44 -32.35
C SER A 865 -28.25 -47.71 -31.53
N LEU A 866 -27.65 -48.85 -31.87
CA LEU A 866 -27.64 -50.07 -31.06
C LEU A 866 -26.65 -49.97 -29.89
N PHE A 867 -25.45 -49.44 -30.11
CA PHE A 867 -24.44 -49.21 -29.07
C PHE A 867 -24.94 -48.22 -28.01
N LEU A 868 -25.54 -47.10 -28.44
CA LEU A 868 -26.16 -46.11 -27.55
C LEU A 868 -27.34 -46.68 -26.73
N HIS A 869 -27.97 -47.75 -27.23
CA HIS A 869 -29.07 -48.42 -26.54
C HIS A 869 -28.58 -49.43 -25.51
N HIS A 870 -27.62 -50.29 -25.89
CA HIS A 870 -27.19 -51.44 -25.10
C HIS A 870 -26.03 -51.12 -24.15
N CYS A 871 -25.08 -50.28 -24.57
CA CYS A 871 -23.95 -49.83 -23.74
C CYS A 871 -24.20 -48.44 -23.11
N GLY A 872 -24.99 -47.59 -23.78
CA GLY A 872 -25.33 -46.24 -23.29
C GLY A 872 -26.62 -46.15 -22.46
N GLY A 873 -27.37 -47.24 -22.28
CA GLY A 873 -28.62 -47.29 -21.51
C GLY A 873 -29.81 -46.49 -22.10
N MET A 874 -29.62 -45.80 -23.23
CA MET A 874 -30.64 -44.89 -23.77
C MET A 874 -31.73 -45.66 -24.52
N SER A 875 -32.79 -46.01 -23.80
CA SER A 875 -33.93 -46.76 -24.37
C SER A 875 -34.70 -45.96 -25.43
N ARG A 876 -35.10 -44.72 -25.11
CA ARG A 876 -35.95 -43.88 -25.98
C ARG A 876 -35.20 -43.41 -27.25
N LYS A 877 -35.95 -43.00 -28.29
CA LYS A 877 -35.39 -42.54 -29.58
C LYS A 877 -34.97 -41.06 -29.55
N ASP A 878 -35.78 -40.23 -28.91
CA ASP A 878 -35.55 -38.80 -28.68
C ASP A 878 -34.27 -38.53 -27.86
N VAL A 879 -34.09 -39.25 -26.75
CA VAL A 879 -32.88 -39.15 -25.90
C VAL A 879 -31.61 -39.47 -26.69
N ARG A 880 -31.64 -40.50 -27.54
CA ARG A 880 -30.51 -40.84 -28.43
C ARG A 880 -30.24 -39.77 -29.49
N LEU A 881 -31.27 -39.07 -29.98
CA LEU A 881 -31.08 -37.96 -30.91
C LEU A 881 -30.44 -36.76 -30.20
N ALA A 882 -30.98 -36.36 -29.04
CA ALA A 882 -30.45 -35.26 -28.24
C ALA A 882 -29.00 -35.51 -27.78
N TRP A 883 -28.64 -36.76 -27.47
CA TRP A 883 -27.25 -37.15 -27.18
C TRP A 883 -26.34 -36.91 -28.38
N ARG A 884 -26.73 -37.32 -29.59
CA ARG A 884 -25.94 -37.09 -30.81
C ARG A 884 -25.72 -35.61 -31.08
N GLU A 885 -26.76 -34.80 -30.93
CA GLU A 885 -26.66 -33.35 -31.15
C GLU A 885 -25.67 -32.69 -30.17
N LYS A 886 -25.71 -33.06 -28.88
CA LYS A 886 -24.73 -32.59 -27.88
C LYS A 886 -23.30 -33.03 -28.21
N VAL A 887 -23.08 -34.29 -28.59
CA VAL A 887 -21.74 -34.78 -28.96
C VAL A 887 -21.21 -34.10 -30.22
N ALA A 888 -22.04 -33.87 -31.23
CA ALA A 888 -21.66 -33.13 -32.43
C ALA A 888 -21.25 -31.68 -32.12
N LEU A 889 -21.94 -31.01 -31.19
CA LEU A 889 -21.55 -29.68 -30.70
C LEU A 889 -20.21 -29.71 -29.94
N CYS A 890 -19.98 -30.70 -29.07
CA CYS A 890 -18.69 -30.86 -28.39
C CYS A 890 -17.52 -31.07 -29.37
N ILE A 891 -17.73 -31.87 -30.43
CA ILE A 891 -16.72 -32.07 -31.49
C ILE A 891 -16.44 -30.76 -32.25
N LEU A 892 -17.47 -29.98 -32.59
CA LEU A 892 -17.28 -28.65 -33.21
C LEU A 892 -16.48 -27.70 -32.30
N ILE A 893 -16.84 -27.63 -31.01
CA ILE A 893 -16.14 -26.77 -30.03
C ILE A 893 -14.68 -27.19 -29.92
N PHE A 894 -14.39 -28.49 -29.83
CA PHE A 894 -13.02 -29.02 -29.79
C PHE A 894 -12.19 -28.65 -31.04
N LEU A 895 -12.76 -28.81 -32.23
CA LEU A 895 -12.09 -28.48 -33.49
C LEU A 895 -11.83 -26.97 -33.63
N LEU A 896 -12.77 -26.13 -33.20
CA LEU A 896 -12.61 -24.67 -33.19
C LEU A 896 -11.57 -24.21 -32.16
N SER A 897 -11.56 -24.80 -30.96
CA SER A 897 -10.52 -24.49 -29.95
C SER A 897 -9.13 -24.98 -30.37
N ALA A 898 -9.03 -26.14 -31.01
CA ALA A 898 -7.76 -26.63 -31.55
C ALA A 898 -7.24 -25.72 -32.67
N ALA A 899 -8.11 -25.26 -33.57
CA ALA A 899 -7.75 -24.29 -34.61
C ALA A 899 -7.29 -22.94 -34.02
N MET A 900 -7.96 -22.45 -32.96
CA MET A 900 -7.53 -21.25 -32.22
C MET A 900 -6.15 -21.39 -31.57
N VAL A 901 -5.84 -22.54 -30.95
CA VAL A 901 -4.52 -22.78 -30.34
C VAL A 901 -3.42 -22.83 -31.40
N VAL A 902 -3.65 -23.54 -32.51
CA VAL A 902 -2.73 -23.56 -33.66
C VAL A 902 -2.52 -22.15 -34.21
N PHE A 903 -3.59 -21.37 -34.36
CA PHE A 903 -3.50 -19.99 -34.82
C PHE A 903 -2.62 -19.12 -33.89
N ILE A 904 -2.89 -19.12 -32.59
CA ILE A 904 -2.13 -18.31 -31.61
C ILE A 904 -0.64 -18.69 -31.59
N VAL A 905 -0.32 -19.99 -31.60
CA VAL A 905 1.08 -20.48 -31.48
C VAL A 905 1.91 -20.16 -32.72
N PHE A 906 1.35 -20.30 -33.93
CA PHE A 906 2.12 -20.16 -35.17
C PHE A 906 2.03 -18.76 -35.83
N PHE A 907 0.96 -17.99 -35.64
CA PHE A 907 0.79 -16.70 -36.31
C PHE A 907 1.79 -15.63 -35.84
N GLY A 908 2.06 -15.58 -34.53
CA GLY A 908 2.99 -14.60 -33.94
C GLY A 908 4.40 -14.68 -34.54
N PRO A 909 5.10 -15.82 -34.41
CA PRO A 909 6.44 -16.04 -34.95
C PRO A 909 6.54 -15.98 -36.48
N LEU A 910 5.43 -16.18 -37.21
CA LEU A 910 5.39 -16.14 -38.68
C LEU A 910 5.48 -14.69 -39.22
N ILE A 911 4.95 -13.72 -38.48
CA ILE A 911 4.96 -12.30 -38.88
C ILE A 911 6.05 -11.51 -38.16
N CYS A 912 6.32 -11.82 -36.89
CA CYS A 912 7.41 -11.25 -36.12
C CYS A 912 8.39 -12.35 -35.71
N PRO A 913 9.46 -12.60 -36.49
CA PRO A 913 10.47 -13.59 -36.12
C PRO A 913 11.24 -13.15 -34.87
N HIS A 914 11.68 -14.11 -34.06
CA HIS A 914 12.46 -13.83 -32.85
C HIS A 914 13.78 -13.11 -33.19
N GLN A 915 14.14 -12.11 -32.40
CA GLN A 915 15.39 -11.35 -32.53
C GLN A 915 16.11 -11.29 -31.19
N ASP A 916 17.32 -11.86 -31.13
CA ASP A 916 18.16 -11.88 -29.95
C ASP A 916 18.90 -10.54 -29.81
N VAL A 917 18.13 -9.47 -29.54
CA VAL A 917 18.61 -8.09 -29.41
C VAL A 917 18.25 -7.48 -28.05
N TYR A 918 19.16 -6.68 -27.51
CA TYR A 918 19.02 -6.01 -26.21
C TYR A 918 19.19 -4.50 -26.38
N SER A 919 18.21 -3.71 -25.96
CA SER A 919 18.35 -2.26 -25.83
C SER A 919 19.29 -1.88 -24.68
N VAL A 920 19.74 -0.62 -24.66
CA VAL A 920 20.64 -0.10 -23.61
C VAL A 920 20.04 -0.24 -22.20
N SER A 921 18.73 -0.03 -22.05
CA SER A 921 18.03 -0.19 -20.77
C SER A 921 17.81 -1.66 -20.39
N GLU A 922 17.55 -2.55 -21.35
CA GLU A 922 17.51 -4.00 -21.11
C GLU A 922 18.88 -4.54 -20.66
N LEU A 923 19.99 -3.99 -21.18
CA LEU A 923 21.33 -4.31 -20.70
C LEU A 923 21.57 -3.76 -19.28
N GLN A 924 21.26 -2.50 -19.01
CA GLN A 924 21.47 -1.88 -17.68
C GLN A 924 20.69 -2.59 -16.55
N ALA A 925 19.53 -3.15 -16.86
CA ALA A 925 18.75 -4.00 -15.94
C ALA A 925 19.42 -5.37 -15.63
N LYS A 926 20.51 -5.72 -16.32
CA LYS A 926 21.30 -6.96 -16.18
C LYS A 926 22.64 -6.70 -15.47
N SER A 927 22.54 -5.99 -14.35
CA SER A 927 23.65 -5.53 -13.50
C SER A 927 23.76 -6.26 -12.15
N THR A 928 22.86 -7.21 -11.85
CA THR A 928 22.91 -8.00 -10.60
C THR A 928 23.74 -9.27 -10.77
N LYS A 929 24.39 -9.74 -9.69
CA LYS A 929 25.34 -10.87 -9.73
C LYS A 929 24.75 -12.15 -10.33
N ASP A 930 23.47 -12.42 -10.08
CA ASP A 930 22.76 -13.63 -10.56
C ASP A 930 22.16 -13.48 -11.97
N ASN A 931 22.34 -12.32 -12.62
CA ASN A 931 21.74 -11.99 -13.92
C ASN A 931 22.60 -10.94 -14.67
N ALA A 932 23.91 -11.14 -14.68
CA ALA A 932 24.92 -10.17 -15.10
C ALA A 932 25.28 -10.34 -16.58
N TYR A 933 24.94 -9.36 -17.42
CA TYR A 933 25.32 -9.34 -18.84
C TYR A 933 26.25 -8.14 -19.14
N VAL A 934 27.06 -8.23 -20.19
CA VAL A 934 27.95 -7.16 -20.66
C VAL A 934 27.87 -7.03 -22.18
N ALA A 935 28.04 -5.82 -22.72
CA ALA A 935 28.22 -5.61 -24.16
C ALA A 935 29.69 -5.36 -24.51
N ILE A 936 30.16 -5.93 -25.62
CA ILE A 936 31.49 -5.66 -26.20
C ILE A 936 31.31 -5.56 -27.73
N ARG A 937 31.60 -4.38 -28.31
CA ARG A 937 31.40 -4.03 -29.73
C ARG A 937 30.06 -4.54 -30.28
N GLY A 938 28.97 -4.22 -29.59
CA GLY A 938 27.61 -4.58 -30.03
C GLY A 938 27.21 -6.05 -29.88
N GLU A 939 28.06 -6.92 -29.34
CA GLU A 939 27.71 -8.30 -28.96
C GLU A 939 27.52 -8.40 -27.44
N VAL A 940 26.48 -9.13 -27.00
CA VAL A 940 26.09 -9.24 -25.59
C VAL A 940 26.45 -10.62 -25.04
N PHE A 941 27.13 -10.65 -23.89
CA PHE A 941 27.70 -11.85 -23.26
C PHE A 941 27.24 -12.03 -21.82
N ASP A 942 27.16 -13.29 -21.38
CA ASP A 942 26.73 -13.70 -20.04
C ASP A 942 27.90 -13.76 -19.04
N LEU A 943 28.07 -12.72 -18.22
CA LEU A 943 29.07 -12.69 -17.16
C LEU A 943 28.76 -13.69 -16.04
N THR A 944 27.48 -13.96 -15.76
CA THR A 944 27.03 -14.96 -14.78
C THR A 944 27.64 -16.34 -15.05
N LYS A 945 27.73 -16.72 -16.33
CA LYS A 945 28.38 -17.99 -16.75
C LYS A 945 29.89 -17.86 -16.94
N PHE A 946 30.38 -16.70 -17.39
CA PHE A 946 31.81 -16.49 -17.66
C PHE A 946 32.65 -16.36 -16.40
N ALA A 947 32.27 -15.52 -15.43
CA ALA A 947 33.12 -15.18 -14.28
C ALA A 947 33.58 -16.42 -13.48
N PRO A 948 32.71 -17.37 -13.09
CA PRO A 948 33.14 -18.56 -12.32
C PRO A 948 34.05 -19.53 -13.10
N HIS A 949 34.18 -19.36 -14.42
CA HIS A 949 34.93 -20.24 -15.33
C HIS A 949 36.08 -19.52 -16.06
N HIS A 950 36.35 -18.25 -15.74
CA HIS A 950 37.44 -17.53 -16.38
C HIS A 950 38.81 -18.09 -15.93
N TRP A 951 39.79 -18.04 -16.82
CA TRP A 951 41.06 -18.77 -16.71
C TRP A 951 41.98 -18.33 -15.54
N ALA A 952 41.59 -17.30 -14.78
CA ALA A 952 42.41 -16.65 -13.77
C ALA A 952 41.66 -16.41 -12.44
N SER A 953 40.64 -17.23 -12.12
CA SER A 953 39.77 -17.04 -10.94
C SER A 953 40.45 -17.14 -9.57
N GLU A 954 41.67 -17.67 -9.50
CA GLU A 954 42.53 -17.62 -8.30
C GLU A 954 43.28 -16.29 -8.14
N VAL A 955 43.29 -15.43 -9.18
CA VAL A 955 44.08 -14.19 -9.27
C VAL A 955 43.21 -12.94 -9.44
N ILE A 956 42.13 -13.03 -10.22
CA ILE A 956 41.13 -11.97 -10.38
C ILE A 956 39.82 -12.49 -9.75
N PRO A 957 39.36 -11.93 -8.61
CA PRO A 957 38.14 -12.42 -7.98
C PRO A 957 36.90 -11.94 -8.74
N ASP A 958 35.90 -12.82 -8.86
CA ASP A 958 34.70 -12.64 -9.70
C ASP A 958 33.98 -11.29 -9.51
N ASN A 959 34.02 -10.72 -8.30
CA ASN A 959 33.37 -9.44 -8.00
C ASN A 959 33.90 -8.30 -8.87
N VAL A 960 35.17 -8.31 -9.27
CA VAL A 960 35.77 -7.32 -10.17
C VAL A 960 35.22 -7.48 -11.59
N ILE A 961 34.97 -8.71 -12.05
CA ILE A 961 34.34 -8.98 -13.35
C ILE A 961 32.88 -8.52 -13.33
N PHE A 962 32.17 -8.72 -12.22
CA PHE A 962 30.79 -8.24 -12.05
C PHE A 962 30.67 -6.70 -11.99
N GLU A 963 31.75 -5.93 -11.81
CA GLU A 963 31.70 -4.46 -11.96
C GLU A 963 31.35 -4.02 -13.40
N TYR A 964 31.53 -4.89 -14.39
CA TYR A 964 31.17 -4.65 -15.79
C TYR A 964 29.72 -5.03 -16.13
N ALA A 965 28.96 -5.58 -15.18
CA ALA A 965 27.59 -5.98 -15.41
C ALA A 965 26.68 -4.77 -15.73
N GLY A 966 25.86 -4.91 -16.77
CA GLY A 966 24.97 -3.87 -17.29
C GLY A 966 25.66 -2.72 -18.05
N LYS A 967 26.95 -2.87 -18.41
CA LYS A 967 27.75 -1.84 -19.10
C LYS A 967 28.20 -2.30 -20.50
N ASP A 968 28.60 -1.33 -21.31
CA ASP A 968 29.40 -1.55 -22.51
C ASP A 968 30.89 -1.49 -22.14
N ALA A 969 31.59 -2.61 -22.29
CA ALA A 969 33.01 -2.78 -22.01
C ALA A 969 33.87 -2.70 -23.27
N THR A 970 33.38 -2.15 -24.39
CA THR A 970 34.17 -1.96 -25.63
C THR A 970 35.51 -1.27 -25.40
N ASN A 971 35.54 -0.27 -24.51
CA ASN A 971 36.76 0.49 -24.19
C ASN A 971 37.79 -0.29 -23.35
N LEU A 972 37.39 -1.43 -22.76
CA LEU A 972 38.31 -2.36 -22.08
C LEU A 972 39.19 -3.13 -23.08
N PHE A 973 38.80 -3.18 -24.37
CA PHE A 973 39.47 -3.95 -25.41
C PHE A 973 39.94 -3.08 -26.60
N PRO A 974 41.13 -2.47 -26.49
CA PRO A 974 41.85 -1.91 -27.64
C PRO A 974 42.10 -2.98 -28.71
N VAL A 975 42.15 -2.57 -29.98
CA VAL A 975 42.32 -3.51 -31.11
C VAL A 975 43.39 -3.03 -32.08
N GLN A 976 44.15 -3.99 -32.63
CA GLN A 976 45.11 -3.74 -33.70
C GLN A 976 44.36 -3.65 -35.05
N VAL A 977 44.47 -2.52 -35.73
CA VAL A 977 43.72 -2.26 -36.99
C VAL A 977 44.14 -3.24 -38.09
N SER A 978 45.44 -3.48 -38.23
CA SER A 978 46.01 -4.39 -39.25
C SER A 978 45.66 -5.87 -39.08
N ALA A 979 45.20 -6.28 -37.89
CA ALA A 979 44.73 -7.64 -37.62
C ALA A 979 43.24 -7.87 -37.94
N LEU A 980 42.46 -6.79 -38.07
CA LEU A 980 41.01 -6.84 -38.21
C LEU A 980 40.47 -6.25 -39.52
N CYS A 981 41.32 -5.60 -40.33
CA CYS A 981 40.90 -4.87 -41.52
C CYS A 981 41.98 -4.90 -42.61
N ASP A 982 41.59 -5.25 -43.83
CA ASP A 982 42.49 -5.32 -45.00
C ASP A 982 42.67 -3.97 -45.71
N GLY A 983 41.88 -2.96 -45.32
CA GLY A 983 41.91 -1.61 -45.88
C GLY A 983 41.56 -1.53 -47.37
N ILE A 984 42.11 -0.52 -48.06
CA ILE A 984 41.88 -0.29 -49.49
C ILE A 984 42.74 -1.25 -50.33
N THR A 985 44.03 -1.35 -50.00
CA THR A 985 45.08 -2.04 -50.77
C THR A 985 45.21 -3.53 -50.48
N GLY A 986 44.53 -4.05 -49.45
CA GLY A 986 44.64 -5.45 -49.02
C GLY A 986 45.66 -5.71 -47.89
N ARG A 987 46.33 -4.66 -47.39
CA ARG A 987 47.14 -4.68 -46.16
C ARG A 987 47.14 -3.29 -45.51
N ILE A 988 47.11 -3.24 -44.18
CA ILE A 988 47.29 -2.02 -43.38
C ILE A 988 48.63 -2.11 -42.63
N PRO A 989 49.49 -1.08 -42.68
CA PRO A 989 50.69 -0.99 -41.84
C PRO A 989 50.39 -1.09 -40.34
N GLU A 990 51.26 -1.77 -39.59
CA GLU A 990 51.03 -2.09 -38.17
C GLU A 990 51.08 -0.84 -37.27
N GLU A 991 51.72 0.23 -37.74
CA GLU A 991 51.81 1.52 -37.06
C GLU A 991 50.48 2.29 -37.02
N ILE A 992 49.49 1.92 -37.83
CA ILE A 992 48.20 2.63 -37.89
C ILE A 992 47.29 2.14 -36.76
N VAL A 993 47.07 3.02 -35.77
CA VAL A 993 46.08 2.79 -34.71
C VAL A 993 44.84 3.67 -34.90
N LEU A 994 43.67 3.09 -34.60
CA LEU A 994 42.44 3.82 -34.36
C LEU A 994 42.35 4.07 -32.84
N ASP A 995 42.72 5.27 -32.40
CA ASP A 995 42.92 5.63 -30.99
C ASP A 995 42.32 7.01 -30.70
N PHE A 996 41.50 7.10 -29.65
CA PHE A 996 40.67 8.28 -29.36
C PHE A 996 41.28 9.23 -28.32
N GLN A 997 42.48 8.94 -27.79
CA GLN A 997 43.21 9.69 -26.75
C GLN A 997 42.49 9.78 -25.38
N THR A 998 43.14 10.09 -24.25
CA THR A 998 44.59 10.05 -23.94
C THR A 998 44.90 9.40 -22.57
N ASN A 999 43.89 9.16 -21.75
CA ASN A 999 43.96 8.36 -20.52
C ASN A 999 42.96 7.22 -20.66
N LEU A 1000 43.36 5.99 -20.32
CA LEU A 1000 42.39 4.91 -20.16
C LEU A 1000 41.62 5.17 -18.85
N THR A 1001 40.36 5.59 -18.96
CA THR A 1001 39.49 5.84 -17.80
C THR A 1001 39.23 4.56 -17.01
N ASP A 1002 39.25 3.42 -17.70
CA ASP A 1002 39.40 2.10 -17.10
C ASP A 1002 40.88 1.72 -16.94
N LYS A 1003 41.30 1.50 -15.70
CA LYS A 1003 42.68 1.11 -15.35
C LYS A 1003 43.04 -0.30 -15.83
N ASN A 1004 42.05 -1.17 -16.03
CA ASN A 1004 42.25 -2.57 -16.37
C ASN A 1004 42.52 -2.78 -17.88
N ALA A 1005 42.17 -1.81 -18.73
CA ALA A 1005 42.38 -1.88 -20.18
C ALA A 1005 43.87 -2.02 -20.57
N ALA A 1006 44.80 -1.63 -19.68
CA ALA A 1006 46.24 -1.88 -19.84
C ALA A 1006 46.61 -3.38 -19.88
N TYR A 1007 45.78 -4.28 -19.33
CA TYR A 1007 45.98 -5.74 -19.40
C TYR A 1007 45.45 -6.37 -20.70
N HIS A 1008 44.91 -5.56 -21.61
CA HIS A 1008 44.27 -5.98 -22.86
C HIS A 1008 44.80 -5.23 -24.10
N ASP A 1009 45.72 -4.29 -23.92
CA ASP A 1009 46.35 -3.55 -25.02
C ASP A 1009 47.61 -4.26 -25.54
N PHE A 1010 47.43 -5.13 -26.53
CA PHE A 1010 48.53 -5.84 -27.22
C PHE A 1010 48.84 -5.26 -28.60
N ARG A 1011 48.58 -3.94 -28.80
CA ARG A 1011 48.80 -3.23 -30.08
C ARG A 1011 50.29 -3.05 -30.39
N PHE A 1012 50.61 -2.81 -31.67
CA PHE A 1012 51.99 -2.79 -32.20
C PHE A 1012 53.00 -1.90 -31.46
N PHE A 1013 52.57 -0.80 -30.85
CA PHE A 1013 53.44 0.13 -30.12
C PHE A 1013 53.74 -0.28 -28.66
N THR A 1014 53.16 -1.38 -28.18
CA THR A 1014 53.34 -1.87 -26.81
C THR A 1014 54.51 -2.85 -26.71
N ASN A 1015 54.98 -3.11 -25.49
CA ASN A 1015 56.08 -4.06 -25.23
C ASN A 1015 55.65 -5.55 -25.35
N ASP A 1016 54.40 -5.85 -25.71
CA ASP A 1016 53.85 -7.20 -25.85
C ASP A 1016 52.89 -7.27 -27.05
N TYR A 1017 53.43 -7.28 -28.27
CA TYR A 1017 52.63 -7.26 -29.49
C TYR A 1017 51.98 -8.62 -29.78
N ARG A 1018 50.63 -8.66 -29.79
CA ARG A 1018 49.83 -9.86 -30.09
C ARG A 1018 48.63 -9.51 -30.98
N PRO A 1019 48.81 -9.38 -32.30
CA PRO A 1019 47.78 -8.83 -33.20
C PRO A 1019 46.44 -9.58 -33.15
N ASP A 1020 46.48 -10.91 -33.14
CA ASP A 1020 45.29 -11.77 -33.21
C ASP A 1020 44.57 -11.97 -31.86
N TRP A 1021 45.16 -11.54 -30.73
CA TRP A 1021 44.66 -11.86 -29.39
C TRP A 1021 43.18 -11.49 -29.19
N TYR A 1022 42.78 -10.29 -29.62
CA TYR A 1022 41.38 -9.85 -29.53
C TYR A 1022 40.44 -10.75 -30.34
N PHE A 1023 40.87 -11.17 -31.54
CA PHE A 1023 40.09 -12.06 -32.39
C PHE A 1023 39.90 -13.43 -31.73
N GLU A 1024 40.96 -14.00 -31.16
CA GLU A 1024 40.90 -15.27 -30.40
C GLU A 1024 39.96 -15.18 -29.19
N GLN A 1025 40.08 -14.14 -28.36
CA GLN A 1025 39.19 -13.97 -27.20
C GLN A 1025 37.73 -13.80 -27.62
N MET A 1026 37.46 -13.00 -28.66
CA MET A 1026 36.10 -12.86 -29.17
C MET A 1026 35.56 -14.17 -29.78
N VAL A 1027 36.38 -14.98 -30.46
CA VAL A 1027 35.96 -16.30 -30.94
C VAL A 1027 35.61 -17.23 -29.77
N TYR A 1028 36.38 -17.22 -28.68
CA TYR A 1028 36.08 -17.97 -27.46
C TYR A 1028 34.78 -17.51 -26.80
N LEU A 1029 34.60 -16.20 -26.57
CA LEU A 1029 33.39 -15.65 -25.95
C LEU A 1029 32.15 -15.88 -26.81
N ARG A 1030 32.24 -15.69 -28.13
CA ARG A 1030 31.14 -15.93 -29.10
C ARG A 1030 30.65 -17.37 -29.10
N LYS A 1031 31.55 -18.33 -28.88
CA LYS A 1031 31.23 -19.77 -28.87
C LYS A 1031 30.53 -20.22 -27.60
N ASN A 1032 30.88 -19.63 -26.45
CA ASN A 1032 30.53 -20.17 -25.14
C ASN A 1032 29.53 -19.30 -24.33
N TYR A 1033 29.53 -17.97 -24.52
CA TYR A 1033 28.87 -17.02 -23.61
C TYR A 1033 28.01 -15.94 -24.28
N ARG A 1034 27.97 -15.85 -25.62
CA ARG A 1034 27.16 -14.84 -26.31
C ARG A 1034 25.67 -15.17 -26.24
N LEU A 1035 24.87 -14.16 -25.89
CA LEU A 1035 23.41 -14.23 -25.80
C LEU A 1035 22.72 -13.57 -27.00
N GLY A 1036 23.31 -12.50 -27.56
CA GLY A 1036 22.69 -11.72 -28.63
C GLY A 1036 23.52 -10.50 -29.02
N PHE A 1037 22.85 -9.47 -29.51
CA PHE A 1037 23.45 -8.20 -29.95
C PHE A 1037 22.81 -6.99 -29.25
N MET A 1038 23.48 -5.84 -29.26
CA MET A 1038 22.83 -4.57 -28.92
C MET A 1038 21.83 -4.20 -30.02
N GLY A 1039 20.62 -3.82 -29.63
CA GLY A 1039 19.54 -3.37 -30.51
C GLY A 1039 19.38 -1.86 -30.46
N TYR A 1040 19.27 -1.23 -31.63
CA TYR A 1040 19.00 0.21 -31.78
C TYR A 1040 17.79 0.44 -32.69
N GLU A 1041 16.86 1.29 -32.27
CA GLU A 1041 15.70 1.65 -33.10
C GLU A 1041 16.11 2.61 -34.24
N PRO A 1042 15.45 2.56 -35.42
CA PRO A 1042 15.73 3.50 -36.52
C PRO A 1042 15.56 4.98 -36.11
N SER A 1043 14.61 5.24 -35.23
CA SER A 1043 14.31 6.53 -34.59
C SER A 1043 15.48 7.06 -33.77
N ASP A 1044 16.07 6.22 -32.91
CA ASP A 1044 17.25 6.55 -32.09
C ASP A 1044 18.50 6.78 -32.94
N ILE A 1045 18.68 5.95 -33.99
CA ILE A 1045 19.79 6.08 -34.95
C ILE A 1045 19.72 7.45 -35.65
N LEU A 1046 18.56 7.82 -36.18
CA LEU A 1046 18.36 9.14 -36.80
C LEU A 1046 18.48 10.29 -35.80
N ARG A 1047 17.97 10.14 -34.56
CA ARG A 1047 18.04 11.20 -33.53
C ARG A 1047 19.48 11.51 -33.09
N GLN A 1048 20.35 10.50 -32.95
CA GLN A 1048 21.75 10.69 -32.55
C GLN A 1048 22.66 11.14 -33.71
N ALA A 1049 22.21 10.99 -34.96
CA ALA A 1049 22.89 11.60 -36.12
C ALA A 1049 22.53 13.08 -36.27
N THR A 1050 21.26 13.43 -36.10
CA THR A 1050 20.77 14.81 -36.29
C THR A 1050 21.06 15.74 -35.10
N ASN A 1051 21.10 15.21 -33.86
CA ASN A 1051 21.39 16.00 -32.66
C ASN A 1051 22.81 15.75 -32.13
N VAL A 1052 23.32 16.69 -31.33
CA VAL A 1052 24.57 16.54 -30.60
C VAL A 1052 24.36 15.59 -29.41
N VAL A 1053 25.27 14.65 -29.21
CA VAL A 1053 25.24 13.62 -28.16
C VAL A 1053 26.63 13.52 -27.52
N SER A 1054 26.72 13.23 -26.22
CA SER A 1054 27.99 12.90 -25.57
C SER A 1054 28.41 11.49 -25.96
N VAL A 1055 29.51 11.37 -26.71
CA VAL A 1055 30.11 10.10 -27.12
C VAL A 1055 31.44 9.96 -26.37
N GLY A 1056 31.39 9.26 -25.23
CA GLY A 1056 32.40 9.41 -24.19
C GLY A 1056 32.38 10.83 -23.61
N GLU A 1057 33.55 11.45 -23.50
CA GLU A 1057 33.72 12.81 -22.98
C GLU A 1057 33.50 13.92 -24.04
N ILE A 1058 33.21 13.58 -25.30
CA ILE A 1058 33.08 14.56 -26.39
C ILE A 1058 31.64 14.65 -26.92
N ASN A 1059 31.09 15.87 -26.91
CA ASN A 1059 29.80 16.19 -27.51
C ASN A 1059 29.93 16.33 -29.04
N THR A 1060 29.28 15.46 -29.80
CA THR A 1060 29.37 15.40 -31.27
C THR A 1060 28.10 14.81 -31.91
N HIS A 1061 27.96 14.90 -33.23
CA HIS A 1061 26.93 14.19 -34.00
C HIS A 1061 27.43 12.77 -34.35
N ARG A 1062 26.60 11.74 -34.17
CA ARG A 1062 27.02 10.36 -34.52
C ARG A 1062 26.93 10.10 -36.01
N SER A 1063 28.09 9.92 -36.64
CA SER A 1063 28.23 9.53 -38.04
C SER A 1063 28.04 8.01 -38.19
N TRP A 1064 26.86 7.54 -37.79
CA TRP A 1064 26.47 6.14 -37.79
C TRP A 1064 25.31 5.87 -38.75
N ALA A 1065 25.26 4.67 -39.33
CA ALA A 1065 24.28 4.31 -40.36
C ALA A 1065 23.96 2.80 -40.34
N ILE A 1066 22.84 2.44 -40.99
CA ILE A 1066 22.37 1.06 -41.12
C ILE A 1066 22.86 0.50 -42.46
N LEU A 1067 23.44 -0.70 -42.44
CA LEU A 1067 23.91 -1.43 -43.62
C LEU A 1067 23.57 -2.91 -43.49
N HIS A 1068 22.71 -3.39 -44.39
CA HIS A 1068 22.15 -4.76 -44.43
C HIS A 1068 21.46 -5.22 -43.11
N GLY A 1069 20.97 -4.28 -42.29
CA GLY A 1069 20.33 -4.54 -41.00
C GLY A 1069 21.28 -4.53 -39.79
N ASP A 1070 22.58 -4.41 -40.03
CA ASP A 1070 23.60 -4.13 -39.01
C ASP A 1070 23.83 -2.62 -38.88
N VAL A 1071 24.26 -2.15 -37.70
CA VAL A 1071 24.50 -0.75 -37.38
C VAL A 1071 25.99 -0.51 -37.19
N TYR A 1072 26.51 0.53 -37.85
CA TYR A 1072 27.94 0.87 -37.90
C TYR A 1072 28.16 2.33 -37.52
N ASP A 1073 29.18 2.62 -36.71
CA ASP A 1073 29.53 3.97 -36.26
C ASP A 1073 30.94 4.38 -36.72
N LEU A 1074 31.02 5.37 -37.62
CA LEU A 1074 32.28 5.91 -38.14
C LEU A 1074 32.71 7.22 -37.48
N THR A 1075 32.03 7.67 -36.40
CA THR A 1075 32.25 8.96 -35.74
C THR A 1075 33.73 9.19 -35.39
N TYR A 1076 34.38 8.22 -34.73
CA TYR A 1076 35.79 8.34 -34.34
C TYR A 1076 36.77 8.36 -35.53
N TYR A 1077 36.46 7.65 -36.63
CA TYR A 1077 37.26 7.68 -37.86
C TYR A 1077 37.17 9.07 -38.51
N LEU A 1078 35.97 9.64 -38.57
CA LEU A 1078 35.67 10.96 -39.13
C LEU A 1078 36.21 12.11 -38.28
N MET A 1079 36.23 11.98 -36.96
CA MET A 1079 36.83 12.93 -36.02
C MET A 1079 38.37 12.94 -36.05
N GLY A 1080 39.01 12.01 -36.78
CA GLY A 1080 40.46 11.96 -36.93
C GLY A 1080 41.20 11.17 -35.85
N GLY A 1081 40.54 10.23 -35.16
CA GLY A 1081 41.17 9.31 -34.20
C GLY A 1081 42.06 8.24 -34.85
N ARG A 1082 42.85 8.62 -35.86
CA ARG A 1082 43.73 7.76 -36.67
C ARG A 1082 45.14 8.30 -36.52
N ALA A 1083 46.03 7.54 -35.91
CA ALA A 1083 47.37 8.01 -35.57
C ALA A 1083 48.45 6.98 -35.93
N PRO A 1084 49.65 7.42 -36.34
CA PRO A 1084 50.82 6.57 -36.40
C PRO A 1084 51.40 6.38 -34.99
N ARG A 1085 51.63 5.13 -34.57
CA ARG A 1085 52.41 4.79 -33.37
C ARG A 1085 53.43 3.69 -33.68
N ALA A 1086 54.58 3.76 -33.04
CA ALA A 1086 55.63 2.75 -33.10
C ALA A 1086 56.15 2.45 -31.67
N PRO A 1087 56.84 1.32 -31.43
CA PRO A 1087 57.46 1.00 -30.14
C PRO A 1087 58.43 2.07 -29.64
N GLU A 1088 58.69 2.08 -28.34
CA GLU A 1088 59.63 3.02 -27.72
C GLU A 1088 61.02 2.96 -28.38
N GLY A 1089 61.53 4.13 -28.78
CA GLY A 1089 62.82 4.26 -29.49
C GLY A 1089 62.73 4.20 -31.03
N LEU A 1090 61.57 3.90 -31.61
CA LEU A 1090 61.34 3.92 -33.06
C LEU A 1090 60.39 5.07 -33.47
N SER A 1091 60.70 5.75 -34.57
CA SER A 1091 59.82 6.75 -35.20
C SER A 1091 59.02 6.12 -36.33
N PRO A 1092 57.69 6.33 -36.42
CA PRO A 1092 56.89 5.79 -37.51
C PRO A 1092 57.26 6.42 -38.88
N PRO A 1093 56.92 5.77 -40.01
CA PRO A 1093 57.27 6.26 -41.35
C PRO A 1093 56.67 7.64 -41.66
N ALA A 1094 57.49 8.56 -42.17
CA ALA A 1094 57.11 9.96 -42.38
C ALA A 1094 56.00 10.19 -43.44
N ASN A 1095 55.78 9.24 -44.35
CA ASN A 1095 54.80 9.31 -45.43
C ASN A 1095 53.73 8.20 -45.31
N LEU A 1096 53.25 7.93 -44.09
CA LEU A 1096 52.24 6.90 -43.83
C LEU A 1096 50.83 7.41 -44.16
N ASP A 1097 50.10 6.73 -45.05
CA ASP A 1097 48.69 7.02 -45.29
C ASP A 1097 47.82 6.41 -44.20
N LEU A 1098 47.12 7.26 -43.44
CA LEU A 1098 46.25 6.88 -42.33
C LEU A 1098 44.81 6.54 -42.78
N ASN A 1099 44.50 6.64 -44.08
CA ASN A 1099 43.16 6.45 -44.63
C ASN A 1099 42.93 5.00 -45.10
N PHE A 1100 42.54 4.11 -44.18
CA PHE A 1100 42.24 2.72 -44.52
C PHE A 1100 40.80 2.44 -45.01
N MET A 1101 39.88 3.38 -44.82
CA MET A 1101 38.53 3.33 -45.40
C MET A 1101 38.45 4.14 -46.70
N ASP A 1102 37.79 3.60 -47.73
CA ASP A 1102 37.57 4.26 -49.01
C ASP A 1102 36.73 5.53 -48.86
N ASN A 1103 37.16 6.63 -49.50
CA ASN A 1103 36.52 7.94 -49.35
C ASN A 1103 35.03 7.93 -49.76
N SER A 1104 34.63 7.10 -50.74
CA SER A 1104 33.24 6.99 -51.18
C SER A 1104 32.33 6.39 -50.09
N ILE A 1105 32.88 5.51 -49.25
CA ILE A 1105 32.18 4.93 -48.10
C ILE A 1105 32.15 5.96 -46.96
N VAL A 1106 33.26 6.65 -46.71
CA VAL A 1106 33.36 7.72 -45.69
C VAL A 1106 32.40 8.87 -45.99
N GLU A 1107 32.20 9.21 -47.27
CA GLU A 1107 31.21 10.21 -47.71
C GLU A 1107 29.77 9.73 -47.52
N LEU A 1108 29.45 8.45 -47.74
CA LEU A 1108 28.12 7.92 -47.40
C LEU A 1108 27.79 8.07 -45.92
N PHE A 1109 28.70 7.69 -45.02
CA PHE A 1109 28.52 7.87 -43.58
C PHE A 1109 28.47 9.33 -43.12
N ARG A 1110 29.00 10.27 -43.92
CA ARG A 1110 28.92 11.72 -43.67
C ARG A 1110 27.64 12.36 -44.22
N GLN A 1111 27.14 11.91 -45.38
CA GLN A 1111 25.99 12.50 -46.06
C GLN A 1111 24.65 11.88 -45.66
N LEU A 1112 24.64 10.58 -45.35
CA LEU A 1112 23.42 9.80 -45.07
C LEU A 1112 23.42 9.19 -43.65
N ALA A 1113 24.12 9.85 -42.71
CA ALA A 1113 24.10 9.49 -41.30
C ALA A 1113 22.67 9.40 -40.76
N GLY A 1114 22.40 8.41 -39.91
CA GLY A 1114 21.07 8.16 -39.37
C GLY A 1114 20.13 7.34 -40.26
N THR A 1115 20.56 6.87 -41.45
CA THR A 1115 19.68 6.19 -42.42
C THR A 1115 20.19 4.82 -42.89
N ASP A 1116 19.38 4.09 -43.66
CA ASP A 1116 19.78 2.85 -44.34
C ASP A 1116 20.52 3.17 -45.64
N ILE A 1117 21.83 2.99 -45.63
CA ILE A 1117 22.72 3.26 -46.76
C ILE A 1117 22.90 2.05 -47.68
N SER A 1118 22.28 0.90 -47.40
CA SER A 1118 22.55 -0.39 -48.10
C SER A 1118 22.47 -0.27 -49.62
N LYS A 1119 21.39 0.34 -50.13
CA LYS A 1119 21.18 0.53 -51.58
C LYS A 1119 22.22 1.43 -52.22
N HIS A 1120 22.75 2.40 -51.47
CA HIS A 1120 23.77 3.34 -51.95
C HIS A 1120 25.16 2.71 -51.90
N PHE A 1121 25.47 1.96 -50.83
CA PHE A 1121 26.68 1.14 -50.70
C PHE A 1121 26.77 0.09 -51.82
N ASP A 1122 25.67 -0.58 -52.14
CA ASP A 1122 25.61 -1.54 -53.24
C ASP A 1122 25.75 -0.93 -54.63
N ALA A 1123 25.35 0.35 -54.78
CA ALA A 1123 25.48 1.12 -56.01
C ALA A 1123 26.85 1.81 -56.18
N LEU A 1124 27.75 1.74 -55.19
CA LEU A 1124 29.07 2.39 -55.27
C LEU A 1124 29.91 1.85 -56.45
N PRO A 1125 30.60 2.72 -57.22
CA PRO A 1125 31.43 2.36 -58.38
C PRO A 1125 32.81 1.78 -57.96
N ILE A 1126 32.84 0.95 -56.92
CA ILE A 1126 34.02 0.24 -56.40
C ILE A 1126 33.98 -1.23 -56.81
N SER A 1127 35.15 -1.89 -56.90
CA SER A 1127 35.19 -3.33 -57.22
C SER A 1127 34.57 -4.17 -56.09
N GLY A 1128 33.96 -5.31 -56.43
CA GLY A 1128 33.37 -6.21 -55.43
C GLY A 1128 34.38 -6.74 -54.40
N GLU A 1129 35.65 -6.87 -54.81
CA GLU A 1129 36.76 -7.27 -53.93
C GLU A 1129 37.12 -6.16 -52.92
N LEU A 1130 37.19 -4.90 -53.36
CA LEU A 1130 37.38 -3.75 -52.48
C LEU A 1130 36.18 -3.59 -51.54
N ARG A 1131 34.96 -3.72 -52.05
CA ARG A 1131 33.72 -3.69 -51.24
C ARG A 1131 33.74 -4.77 -50.15
N ALA A 1132 34.19 -5.99 -50.47
CA ALA A 1132 34.33 -7.07 -49.50
C ALA A 1132 35.34 -6.75 -48.38
N ARG A 1133 36.55 -6.26 -48.73
CA ARG A 1133 37.55 -5.81 -47.73
C ARG A 1133 36.99 -4.71 -46.82
N GLN A 1134 36.36 -3.71 -47.41
CA GLN A 1134 35.78 -2.59 -46.67
C GLN A 1134 34.63 -3.03 -45.76
N LEU A 1135 33.81 -4.01 -46.18
CA LEU A 1135 32.78 -4.61 -45.32
C LEU A 1135 33.38 -5.41 -44.15
N VAL A 1136 34.51 -6.10 -44.33
CA VAL A 1136 35.26 -6.75 -43.24
C VAL A 1136 35.75 -5.70 -42.22
N CYS A 1137 36.30 -4.58 -42.69
CA CYS A 1137 36.69 -3.45 -41.84
C CYS A 1137 35.50 -2.86 -41.06
N LEU A 1138 34.36 -2.62 -41.72
CA LEU A 1138 33.12 -2.18 -41.06
C LEU A 1138 32.71 -3.15 -39.95
N ARG A 1139 32.60 -4.46 -40.27
CA ARG A 1139 32.16 -5.51 -39.34
C ARG A 1139 33.09 -5.71 -38.15
N ASN A 1140 34.39 -5.59 -38.33
CA ASN A 1140 35.35 -5.92 -37.28
C ASN A 1140 35.76 -4.71 -36.42
N LEU A 1141 35.70 -3.47 -36.94
CA LEU A 1141 36.13 -2.25 -36.24
C LEU A 1141 34.98 -1.33 -35.79
N PHE A 1142 33.95 -1.18 -36.64
CA PHE A 1142 32.93 -0.12 -36.53
C PHE A 1142 31.51 -0.62 -36.22
N PHE A 1143 31.30 -1.94 -36.17
CA PHE A 1143 30.03 -2.53 -35.78
C PHE A 1143 29.67 -2.19 -34.32
N VAL A 1144 28.46 -1.69 -34.10
CA VAL A 1144 27.95 -1.32 -32.76
C VAL A 1144 26.71 -2.09 -32.34
N GLY A 1145 26.01 -2.75 -33.26
CA GLY A 1145 24.80 -3.53 -32.94
C GLY A 1145 23.95 -3.83 -34.18
N LYS A 1146 22.71 -4.28 -33.95
CA LYS A 1146 21.72 -4.58 -34.99
C LYS A 1146 20.53 -3.62 -34.93
N LEU A 1147 19.83 -3.49 -36.04
CA LEU A 1147 18.57 -2.76 -36.10
C LEU A 1147 17.51 -3.52 -35.27
N ASP A 1148 16.96 -2.87 -34.24
CA ASP A 1148 15.84 -3.42 -33.49
C ASP A 1148 14.54 -3.24 -34.30
N THR A 1149 13.90 -4.34 -34.67
CA THR A 1149 12.63 -4.32 -35.41
C THR A 1149 11.44 -4.84 -34.59
N ARG A 1150 11.61 -5.07 -33.28
CA ARG A 1150 10.55 -5.54 -32.38
C ARG A 1150 9.38 -4.54 -32.30
N ARG A 1151 9.65 -3.24 -32.43
CA ARG A 1151 8.64 -2.16 -32.57
C ARG A 1151 8.27 -1.80 -34.01
N SER A 1152 8.66 -2.60 -35.00
CA SER A 1152 8.27 -2.36 -36.40
C SER A 1152 6.76 -2.50 -36.58
N VAL A 1153 6.21 -1.84 -37.62
CA VAL A 1153 4.79 -1.94 -37.99
C VAL A 1153 4.36 -3.40 -38.22
N GLN A 1154 5.27 -4.27 -38.66
CA GLN A 1154 5.01 -5.70 -38.88
C GLN A 1154 4.83 -6.45 -37.55
N CYS A 1155 5.74 -6.24 -36.59
CA CYS A 1155 5.66 -6.85 -35.27
C CYS A 1155 4.49 -6.31 -34.44
N LEU A 1156 4.26 -5.00 -34.45
CA LEU A 1156 3.10 -4.37 -33.79
C LEU A 1156 1.78 -4.87 -34.41
N PHE A 1157 1.70 -5.06 -35.73
CA PHE A 1157 0.52 -5.68 -36.36
C PHE A 1157 0.28 -7.11 -35.86
N SER A 1158 1.34 -7.93 -35.77
CA SER A 1158 1.26 -9.30 -35.23
C SER A 1158 0.71 -9.32 -33.80
N GLU A 1159 1.28 -8.48 -32.92
CA GLU A 1159 0.87 -8.37 -31.52
C GLU A 1159 -0.57 -7.87 -31.38
N TYR A 1160 -0.92 -6.75 -32.02
CA TYR A 1160 -2.26 -6.17 -31.94
C TYR A 1160 -3.33 -7.11 -32.53
N PHE A 1161 -3.04 -7.84 -33.61
CA PHE A 1161 -4.00 -8.81 -34.18
C PHE A 1161 -4.25 -10.00 -33.26
N LEU A 1162 -3.20 -10.52 -32.59
CA LEU A 1162 -3.34 -11.57 -31.57
C LEU A 1162 -4.09 -11.08 -30.33
N LEU A 1163 -3.84 -9.85 -29.87
CA LEU A 1163 -4.56 -9.25 -28.74
C LEU A 1163 -6.05 -9.07 -29.04
N ILE A 1164 -6.39 -8.57 -30.24
CA ILE A 1164 -7.78 -8.44 -30.72
C ILE A 1164 -8.48 -9.81 -30.75
N ILE A 1165 -7.83 -10.85 -31.30
CA ILE A 1165 -8.42 -12.19 -31.42
C ILE A 1165 -8.54 -12.90 -30.06
N THR A 1166 -7.61 -12.67 -29.13
CA THR A 1166 -7.65 -13.25 -27.77
C THR A 1166 -8.53 -12.46 -26.79
N GLY A 1167 -9.15 -11.37 -27.23
CA GLY A 1167 -10.04 -10.53 -26.40
C GLY A 1167 -9.33 -9.73 -25.30
N LYS A 1168 -7.99 -9.77 -25.23
CA LYS A 1168 -7.22 -8.92 -24.33
C LYS A 1168 -7.11 -7.52 -24.93
N LYS A 1169 -7.62 -6.50 -24.22
CA LYS A 1169 -7.46 -5.09 -24.61
C LYS A 1169 -5.97 -4.79 -24.87
N PRO A 1170 -5.57 -4.39 -26.08
CA PRO A 1170 -4.21 -3.91 -26.31
C PRO A 1170 -3.99 -2.57 -25.60
N ARG A 1171 -2.84 -2.40 -24.95
CA ARG A 1171 -2.36 -1.08 -24.52
C ARG A 1171 -1.75 -0.39 -25.73
N ILE A 1172 -2.55 0.42 -26.42
CA ILE A 1172 -2.15 1.15 -27.61
C ILE A 1172 -1.22 2.30 -27.20
N TYR A 1173 0.08 2.06 -27.26
CA TYR A 1173 1.09 3.11 -27.37
C TYR A 1173 1.35 3.34 -28.86
N VAL A 1174 0.96 4.51 -29.35
CA VAL A 1174 1.13 4.94 -30.74
C VAL A 1174 1.93 6.24 -30.70
N ASP A 1175 3.25 6.06 -30.58
CA ASP A 1175 4.21 7.11 -30.89
C ASP A 1175 4.21 7.29 -32.41
N ILE A 1176 3.53 8.33 -32.90
CA ILE A 1176 3.64 8.78 -34.28
C ILE A 1176 4.88 9.68 -34.34
N PRO A 1177 5.93 9.30 -35.10
CA PRO A 1177 7.01 10.23 -35.39
C PRO A 1177 6.45 11.31 -36.32
N ASN A 1178 6.42 12.57 -35.86
CA ASN A 1178 6.20 13.70 -36.76
C ASN A 1178 7.36 13.76 -37.75
N ALA A 1179 7.10 13.42 -39.01
CA ALA A 1179 8.00 13.70 -40.10
C ALA A 1179 7.93 15.21 -40.46
N PRO A 1180 9.04 15.81 -40.91
CA PRO A 1180 9.02 17.12 -41.57
C PRO A 1180 8.42 17.04 -42.99
#